data_AF-T2J2E9-F1
#
_entry.id   AF-T2J2E9-F1
#
_cell.length_a   1.000
_cell.length_b   1.000
_cell.length_c   1.000
_cell.angle_alpha   90.00
_cell.angle_beta   90.00
_cell.angle_gamma   90.00
#
_symmetry.space_group_name_H-M   'P 1'
#
loop_
_entity.id
_entity.type
_entity.pdbx_description
1 polymer ?
#
loop_
_entity_poly.entity_id
_entity_poly.type
_entity_poly.pdbx_seq_one_letter_code
_entity_poly.pdbx_strand_id
1 'polypeptide(L)'
;MDEVTQKDRQRATTLIEDNHKTLKMKRLLPLPLANAMNHDGEILNIDPVSLWQYLSPLVLSLVGQKINLDIESHQIPAILWTCIVAESGTGKSRAEKVILGPLKKLQHAEKKRFKTELNEYKELEKIRQKDEPSPPLPKPERKYLFEVATIQAVMKRLSEQGVNGSLWARDEMAGLFKSLNQFKSRGAENEGLECLLKMWDGDGSFVDRVNIDNDSYAIEETRLSITGGIQPGAFRQAFKDPKDPQGLQGRFLYAIPQVKPAKRVKGTCQLNQILPALYQWLDQLPSGTFTLSNEADLLYSQYVEAMGIEAEKSDNAAVRAWLRKLSPQMLRQAMSLHLLHCFFEKERDFWVIEADILKRSIEACAYYRSAFEVVMEKVGQSDSISSLLLKIYDKVLTSSEGLTPRDIYRDISAIRRRAKELGRDVGAYTIELLGQLVNMGKGVLEKKGRFFKFKALLPSQSQPNLQQKVTVVTPPPTLENSGVKLSADQQVSTVTPIPIPIEIPQETDTNSDNLKESTQQKASLLETSSPPTLEELKSLLLTSCTWVQIKNLKKQHSELASEAYTALTPEEQNQVDAVAATEVNQDVFKYVGPQRKIDGVDIEPGTLVYLDPHSKNQNRFHLKVRLLHGINHGWQKVLHISRDALQAIEKAVNDGLDVIEGHQGNLLDGMNYPDF
;
A
#
# COMPACT_ATOMS: atom_id res chain seq x y z
N MET A 1 -29.52 29.38 17.16
CA MET A 1 -29.83 27.99 17.56
C MET A 1 -28.52 27.22 17.50
N ASP A 2 -28.21 26.38 18.49
CA ASP A 2 -26.98 25.57 18.47
C ASP A 2 -27.11 24.53 17.36
N GLU A 3 -26.25 24.59 16.36
CA GLU A 3 -26.33 23.75 15.16
C GLU A 3 -25.97 22.28 15.48
N VAL A 4 -25.17 22.09 16.53
CA VAL A 4 -24.61 20.79 16.90
C VAL A 4 -25.58 20.02 17.78
N THR A 5 -26.21 18.99 17.21
CA THR A 5 -27.16 18.15 17.95
C THR A 5 -26.46 17.17 18.90
N GLN A 6 -27.20 16.59 19.84
CA GLN A 6 -26.69 15.50 20.68
C GLN A 6 -26.33 14.26 19.85
N LYS A 7 -27.09 13.99 18.77
CA LYS A 7 -26.81 12.89 17.83
C LYS A 7 -25.47 13.09 17.12
N ASP A 8 -25.15 14.33 16.73
CA ASP A 8 -23.85 14.66 16.14
C ASP A 8 -22.69 14.46 17.13
N ARG A 9 -22.84 14.92 18.38
CA ARG A 9 -21.82 14.71 19.42
C ARG A 9 -21.58 13.22 19.70
N GLN A 10 -22.64 12.41 19.75
CA GLN A 10 -22.54 10.95 19.93
C GLN A 10 -21.82 10.30 18.74
N ARG A 11 -22.24 10.59 17.50
CA ARG A 11 -21.63 10.02 16.29
C ARG A 11 -20.17 10.47 16.11
N ALA A 12 -19.85 11.72 16.42
CA ALA A 12 -18.47 12.22 16.44
C ALA A 12 -17.60 11.47 17.45
N THR A 13 -18.11 11.25 18.67
CA THR A 13 -17.42 10.46 19.71
C THR A 13 -17.12 9.04 19.23
N THR A 14 -18.11 8.34 18.66
CA THR A 14 -17.95 7.00 18.09
C THR A 14 -16.89 6.97 17.00
N LEU A 15 -16.96 7.89 16.02
CA LEU A 15 -15.99 7.98 14.93
C LEU A 15 -14.56 8.28 15.41
N ILE A 16 -14.40 9.10 16.44
CA ILE A 16 -13.09 9.39 17.05
C ILE A 16 -12.52 8.13 17.73
N GLU A 17 -13.35 7.36 18.42
CA GLU A 17 -12.94 6.12 19.07
C GLU A 17 -12.63 5.00 18.06
N ASP A 18 -13.46 4.86 17.02
CA ASP A 18 -13.23 3.96 15.89
C ASP A 18 -11.93 4.28 15.13
N ASN A 19 -11.58 5.57 14.97
CA ASN A 19 -10.34 6.00 14.33
C ASN A 19 -9.07 5.59 15.10
N HIS A 20 -9.20 5.32 16.41
CA HIS A 20 -8.12 4.83 17.27
C HIS A 20 -8.22 3.35 17.65
N LYS A 21 -9.22 2.65 17.10
CA LYS A 21 -9.39 1.20 17.27
C LYS A 21 -8.20 0.49 16.64
N THR A 22 -7.70 -0.55 17.31
CA THR A 22 -6.57 -1.38 16.86
C THR A 22 -6.99 -2.84 16.79
N LEU A 23 -6.52 -3.55 15.76
CA LEU A 23 -6.74 -4.98 15.62
C LEU A 23 -5.73 -5.74 16.48
N LYS A 24 -6.20 -6.45 17.51
CA LYS A 24 -5.33 -7.13 18.49
C LYS A 24 -4.85 -8.47 17.96
N MET A 25 -3.63 -8.53 17.41
CA MET A 25 -3.05 -9.74 16.81
C MET A 25 -3.18 -11.00 17.71
N LYS A 26 -3.02 -10.87 19.04
CA LYS A 26 -3.12 -11.99 19.99
C LYS A 26 -4.54 -12.57 20.18
N ARG A 27 -5.58 -11.84 19.78
CA ARG A 27 -6.95 -12.36 19.73
C ARG A 27 -7.25 -13.04 18.40
N LEU A 28 -6.66 -12.52 17.34
CA LEU A 28 -6.92 -12.95 15.97
C LEU A 28 -6.13 -14.19 15.55
N LEU A 29 -4.87 -14.32 15.97
CA LEU A 29 -3.90 -15.25 15.38
C LEU A 29 -3.33 -16.25 16.39
N PRO A 30 -2.73 -17.37 15.92
CA PRO A 30 -1.96 -18.28 16.76
C PRO A 30 -0.85 -17.54 17.50
N LEU A 31 -0.64 -17.88 18.77
CA LEU A 31 0.24 -17.13 19.66
C LEU A 31 1.68 -16.91 19.12
N PRO A 32 2.35 -17.89 18.47
CA PRO A 32 3.67 -17.67 17.88
C PRO A 32 3.67 -16.59 16.79
N LEU A 33 2.72 -16.66 15.85
CA LEU A 33 2.57 -15.68 14.77
C LEU A 33 2.15 -14.31 15.33
N ALA A 34 1.21 -14.28 16.27
CA ALA A 34 0.78 -13.04 16.92
C ALA A 34 1.94 -12.34 17.64
N ASN A 35 2.81 -13.08 18.33
CA ASN A 35 4.00 -12.51 18.96
C ASN A 35 4.98 -11.96 17.92
N ALA A 36 5.28 -12.71 16.86
CA ALA A 36 6.16 -12.26 15.78
C ALA A 36 5.63 -11.01 15.07
N MET A 37 4.32 -10.90 14.80
CA MET A 37 3.73 -9.72 14.17
C MET A 37 3.74 -8.48 15.08
N ASN A 38 3.58 -8.64 16.40
CA ASN A 38 3.72 -7.53 17.34
C ASN A 38 5.19 -7.08 17.44
N HIS A 39 6.13 -8.02 17.59
CA HIS A 39 7.57 -7.75 17.61
C HIS A 39 8.04 -7.05 16.34
N ASP A 40 7.66 -7.53 15.16
CA ASP A 40 8.01 -6.91 13.88
C ASP A 40 7.36 -5.53 13.72
N GLY A 41 6.13 -5.33 14.21
CA GLY A 41 5.51 -4.01 14.28
C GLY A 41 6.23 -3.02 15.20
N GLU A 42 6.89 -3.50 16.26
CA GLU A 42 7.76 -2.68 17.12
C GLU A 42 9.10 -2.38 16.44
N ILE A 43 9.80 -3.40 15.93
CA ILE A 43 11.09 -3.25 15.21
C ILE A 43 10.96 -2.31 14.01
N LEU A 44 9.90 -2.45 13.22
CA LEU A 44 9.64 -1.60 12.06
C LEU A 44 9.04 -0.24 12.42
N ASN A 45 8.62 -0.03 13.67
CA ASN A 45 7.87 1.14 14.14
C ASN A 45 6.62 1.44 13.28
N ILE A 46 5.74 0.44 13.14
CA ILE A 46 4.46 0.49 12.42
C ILE A 46 3.34 -0.15 13.25
N ASP A 47 2.08 0.02 12.85
CA ASP A 47 0.96 -0.76 13.41
C ASP A 47 0.96 -2.19 12.82
N PRO A 48 0.94 -3.27 13.65
CA PRO A 48 0.84 -4.66 13.18
C PRO A 48 -0.33 -4.95 12.23
N VAL A 49 -1.42 -4.17 12.25
CA VAL A 49 -2.50 -4.31 11.26
C VAL A 49 -2.00 -4.13 9.82
N SER A 50 -0.91 -3.37 9.63
CA SER A 50 -0.27 -3.19 8.32
C SER A 50 0.31 -4.52 7.81
N LEU A 51 0.94 -5.31 8.66
CA LEU A 51 1.46 -6.65 8.33
C LEU A 51 0.30 -7.61 8.02
N TRP A 52 -0.79 -7.54 8.80
CA TRP A 52 -1.99 -8.36 8.61
C TRP A 52 -2.66 -8.13 7.25
N GLN A 53 -2.75 -6.88 6.79
CA GLN A 53 -3.35 -6.53 5.50
C GLN A 53 -2.59 -7.07 4.28
N TYR A 54 -1.29 -7.32 4.38
CA TYR A 54 -0.56 -8.03 3.32
C TYR A 54 -0.64 -9.55 3.50
N LEU A 55 -0.63 -10.06 4.74
CA LEU A 55 -0.56 -11.50 5.01
C LEU A 55 -1.88 -12.24 4.69
N SER A 56 -3.01 -11.73 5.16
CA SER A 56 -4.33 -12.38 4.96
C SER A 56 -4.69 -12.67 3.50
N PRO A 57 -4.56 -11.73 2.53
CA PRO A 57 -4.83 -12.03 1.13
C PRO A 57 -3.76 -12.90 0.48
N LEU A 58 -2.51 -12.83 0.95
CA LEU A 58 -1.43 -13.70 0.48
C LEU A 58 -1.71 -15.16 0.83
N VAL A 59 -2.16 -15.45 2.06
CA VAL A 59 -2.52 -16.81 2.49
C VAL A 59 -3.51 -17.44 1.51
N LEU A 60 -4.58 -16.72 1.15
CA LEU A 60 -5.57 -17.22 0.20
C LEU A 60 -5.02 -17.33 -1.24
N SER A 61 -4.12 -16.43 -1.65
CA SER A 61 -3.49 -16.50 -2.99
C SER A 61 -2.65 -17.76 -3.20
N LEU A 62 -2.02 -18.30 -2.14
CA LEU A 62 -1.20 -19.51 -2.23
C LEU A 62 -2.02 -20.79 -2.31
N VAL A 63 -3.24 -20.81 -1.74
CA VAL A 63 -4.14 -21.96 -1.83
C VAL A 63 -4.95 -21.96 -3.13
N GLY A 64 -5.34 -20.80 -3.66
CA GLY A 64 -5.98 -20.71 -4.97
C GLY A 64 -7.30 -21.48 -5.04
N GLN A 65 -7.51 -22.24 -6.13
CA GLN A 65 -8.72 -23.03 -6.35
C GLN A 65 -8.66 -24.36 -5.59
N LYS A 66 -7.51 -24.72 -5.01
CA LYS A 66 -7.36 -25.95 -4.22
C LYS A 66 -8.28 -25.95 -2.99
N ILE A 67 -8.68 -24.78 -2.48
CA ILE A 67 -9.54 -24.67 -1.30
C ILE A 67 -10.68 -23.67 -1.58
N ASN A 68 -11.90 -24.18 -1.50
CA ASN A 68 -13.12 -23.40 -1.33
C ASN A 68 -13.71 -23.68 0.06
N LEU A 69 -14.64 -22.86 0.51
CA LEU A 69 -15.50 -23.15 1.67
C LEU A 69 -16.93 -23.38 1.17
N ASP A 70 -17.52 -24.53 1.51
CA ASP A 70 -18.93 -24.81 1.30
C ASP A 70 -19.76 -24.29 2.49
N ILE A 71 -20.86 -23.61 2.19
CA ILE A 71 -21.88 -23.18 3.15
C ILE A 71 -23.28 -23.64 2.71
N GLU A 72 -23.33 -24.84 2.11
CA GLU A 72 -24.48 -25.60 1.59
C GLU A 72 -25.23 -24.94 0.42
N SER A 73 -25.53 -23.66 0.56
CA SER A 73 -26.22 -22.82 -0.43
C SER A 73 -25.35 -22.49 -1.64
N HIS A 74 -24.04 -22.32 -1.45
CA HIS A 74 -23.03 -22.04 -2.47
C HIS A 74 -21.62 -22.16 -1.90
N GLN A 75 -20.61 -22.14 -2.76
CA GLN A 75 -19.21 -22.10 -2.35
C GLN A 75 -18.67 -20.66 -2.27
N ILE A 76 -17.81 -20.43 -1.29
CA ILE A 76 -17.03 -19.21 -1.10
C ILE A 76 -15.59 -19.48 -1.59
N PRO A 77 -15.07 -18.73 -2.57
CA PRO A 77 -13.72 -18.93 -3.08
C PRO A 77 -12.67 -18.32 -2.13
N ALA A 78 -11.47 -18.90 -2.11
CA ALA A 78 -10.31 -18.36 -1.40
C ALA A 78 -9.76 -17.07 -2.06
N ILE A 79 -10.46 -15.96 -1.90
CA ILE A 79 -10.13 -14.65 -2.49
C ILE A 79 -10.36 -13.55 -1.46
N LEU A 80 -9.32 -12.78 -1.13
CA LEU A 80 -9.44 -11.65 -0.22
C LEU A 80 -8.81 -10.38 -0.80
N TRP A 81 -9.51 -9.26 -0.65
CA TRP A 81 -9.06 -7.96 -1.13
C TRP A 81 -8.95 -6.99 0.05
N THR A 82 -7.73 -6.49 0.29
CA THR A 82 -7.42 -5.58 1.40
C THR A 82 -6.86 -4.25 0.90
N CYS A 83 -7.01 -3.20 1.70
CA CYS A 83 -6.42 -1.90 1.41
C CYS A 83 -6.01 -1.18 2.69
N ILE A 84 -4.80 -0.61 2.73
CA ILE A 84 -4.30 0.23 3.83
C ILE A 84 -4.53 1.69 3.45
N VAL A 85 -5.42 2.39 4.16
CA VAL A 85 -5.68 3.81 3.94
C VAL A 85 -4.83 4.62 4.92
N ALA A 86 -3.68 5.11 4.45
CA ALA A 86 -2.71 5.81 5.29
C ALA A 86 -1.83 6.77 4.51
N GLU A 87 -1.42 7.86 5.15
CA GLU A 87 -0.52 8.87 4.56
C GLU A 87 0.85 8.29 4.15
N SER A 88 1.63 9.08 3.42
CA SER A 88 3.04 8.74 3.15
C SER A 88 3.86 8.64 4.45
N GLY A 89 4.98 7.91 4.44
CA GLY A 89 5.84 7.70 5.62
C GLY A 89 5.29 6.78 6.72
N THR A 90 4.00 6.47 6.74
CA THR A 90 3.35 5.59 7.75
C THR A 90 3.87 4.15 7.79
N GLY A 91 4.65 3.73 6.79
CA GLY A 91 5.38 2.46 6.80
C GLY A 91 4.72 1.31 6.04
N LYS A 92 3.73 1.58 5.19
CA LYS A 92 3.10 0.60 4.28
C LYS A 92 4.12 -0.32 3.59
N SER A 93 5.09 0.27 2.89
CA SER A 93 6.13 -0.45 2.15
C SER A 93 7.18 -1.15 3.05
N ARG A 94 7.23 -0.85 4.37
CA ARG A 94 8.00 -1.66 5.36
C ARG A 94 7.27 -2.96 5.67
N ALA A 95 5.96 -2.90 5.88
CA ALA A 95 5.12 -4.08 6.07
C ALA A 95 5.13 -4.97 4.82
N GLU A 96 4.96 -4.36 3.64
CA GLU A 96 5.01 -5.07 2.36
C GLU A 96 6.32 -5.86 2.20
N LYS A 97 7.48 -5.23 2.43
CA LYS A 97 8.79 -5.86 2.25
C LYS A 97 9.00 -7.10 3.11
N VAL A 98 8.48 -7.12 4.35
CA VAL A 98 8.58 -8.29 5.23
C VAL A 98 7.64 -9.41 4.79
N ILE A 99 6.37 -9.08 4.49
CA ILE A 99 5.37 -10.10 4.12
C ILE A 99 5.62 -10.64 2.71
N LEU A 100 5.83 -9.78 1.72
CA LEU A 100 6.01 -10.19 0.32
C LEU A 100 7.43 -10.64 0.01
N GLY A 101 8.44 -10.33 0.85
CA GLY A 101 9.84 -10.69 0.60
C GLY A 101 10.06 -12.18 0.26
N PRO A 102 9.53 -13.13 1.06
CA PRO A 102 9.57 -14.56 0.74
C PRO A 102 8.79 -14.92 -0.53
N LEU A 103 7.64 -14.29 -0.79
CA LEU A 103 6.84 -14.53 -2.01
C LEU A 103 7.57 -14.06 -3.29
N LYS A 104 8.25 -12.91 -3.23
CA LYS A 104 9.10 -12.42 -4.34
C LYS A 104 10.23 -13.41 -4.64
N LYS A 105 10.83 -14.04 -3.61
CA LYS A 105 11.83 -15.12 -3.82
C LYS A 105 11.23 -16.33 -4.54
N LEU A 106 10.02 -16.78 -4.20
CA LEU A 106 9.32 -17.85 -4.91
C LEU A 106 9.08 -17.48 -6.38
N GLN A 107 8.59 -16.27 -6.67
CA GLN A 107 8.40 -15.78 -8.03
C GLN A 107 9.72 -15.72 -8.83
N HIS A 108 10.84 -15.29 -8.23
CA HIS A 108 12.13 -15.26 -8.91
C HIS A 108 12.69 -16.66 -9.20
N ALA A 109 12.56 -17.60 -8.26
CA ALA A 109 12.96 -18.99 -8.47
C ALA A 109 12.15 -19.64 -9.59
N GLU A 110 10.84 -19.41 -9.60
CA GLU A 110 9.90 -19.89 -10.60
C GLU A 110 10.16 -19.30 -12.00
N LYS A 111 10.39 -17.98 -12.08
CA LYS A 111 10.79 -17.30 -13.33
C LYS A 111 12.11 -17.86 -13.88
N LYS A 112 13.06 -18.23 -12.99
CA LYS A 112 14.31 -18.88 -13.39
C LYS A 112 14.05 -20.29 -13.93
N ARG A 113 13.24 -21.11 -13.23
CA ARG A 113 12.85 -22.46 -13.65
C ARG A 113 12.23 -22.44 -15.05
N PHE A 114 11.19 -21.64 -15.24
CA PHE A 114 10.49 -21.53 -16.53
C PHE A 114 11.41 -21.02 -17.65
N LYS A 115 12.30 -20.06 -17.38
CA LYS A 115 13.27 -19.58 -18.38
C LYS A 115 14.24 -20.69 -18.81
N THR A 116 14.69 -21.52 -17.88
CA THR A 116 15.55 -22.69 -18.18
C THR A 116 14.78 -23.71 -19.03
N GLU A 117 13.62 -24.17 -18.56
CA GLU A 117 12.80 -25.17 -19.27
C GLU A 117 12.37 -24.69 -20.67
N LEU A 118 12.02 -23.41 -20.83
CA LEU A 118 11.65 -22.82 -22.12
C LEU A 118 12.84 -22.71 -23.08
N ASN A 119 14.06 -22.52 -22.57
CA ASN A 119 15.26 -22.54 -23.40
C ASN A 119 15.61 -23.96 -23.83
N GLU A 120 15.55 -24.93 -22.91
CA GLU A 120 15.75 -26.37 -23.20
C GLU A 120 14.74 -26.85 -24.25
N TYR A 121 13.45 -26.54 -24.08
CA TYR A 121 12.42 -26.80 -25.08
C TYR A 121 12.76 -26.21 -26.46
N LYS A 122 13.24 -24.96 -26.52
CA LYS A 122 13.60 -24.29 -27.78
C LYS A 122 14.83 -24.90 -28.45
N GLU A 123 15.82 -25.37 -27.70
CA GLU A 123 16.97 -26.07 -28.29
C GLU A 123 16.58 -27.46 -28.77
N LEU A 124 15.75 -28.20 -28.03
CA LEU A 124 15.18 -29.48 -28.47
C LEU A 124 14.35 -29.31 -29.76
N GLU A 125 13.49 -28.30 -29.84
CA GLU A 125 12.71 -27.97 -31.05
C GLU A 125 13.59 -27.66 -32.28
N LYS A 126 14.76 -27.06 -32.09
CA LYS A 126 15.69 -26.73 -33.20
C LYS A 126 16.41 -27.95 -33.76
N ILE A 127 16.74 -28.92 -32.90
CA ILE A 127 17.46 -30.14 -33.30
C ILE A 127 16.52 -31.29 -33.69
N ARG A 128 15.21 -31.14 -33.40
CA ARG A 128 14.16 -32.12 -33.72
C ARG A 128 14.10 -32.41 -35.22
N GLN A 129 14.07 -33.68 -35.59
CA GLN A 129 13.79 -34.07 -36.97
C GLN A 129 12.31 -33.89 -37.29
N LYS A 130 11.94 -33.73 -38.57
CA LYS A 130 10.53 -33.47 -38.95
C LYS A 130 9.58 -34.60 -38.58
N ASP A 131 10.08 -35.82 -38.54
CA ASP A 131 9.30 -37.04 -38.27
C ASP A 131 9.34 -37.45 -36.78
N GLU A 132 10.06 -36.71 -35.94
CA GLU A 132 10.08 -36.92 -34.49
C GLU A 132 8.98 -36.11 -33.79
N PRO A 133 8.35 -36.66 -32.73
CA PRO A 133 7.35 -35.94 -31.95
C PRO A 133 7.96 -34.72 -31.26
N SER A 134 7.18 -33.64 -31.16
CA SER A 134 7.57 -32.44 -30.41
C SER A 134 7.95 -32.81 -28.98
N PRO A 135 9.08 -32.33 -28.42
CA PRO A 135 9.27 -32.25 -26.97
C PRO A 135 8.03 -31.68 -26.27
N PRO A 136 7.74 -32.11 -25.03
CA PRO A 136 6.63 -31.57 -24.26
C PRO A 136 6.88 -30.08 -23.96
N LEU A 137 5.83 -29.26 -24.13
CA LEU A 137 5.88 -27.86 -23.74
C LEU A 137 6.23 -27.72 -22.25
N PRO A 138 7.04 -26.72 -21.87
CA PRO A 138 7.35 -26.47 -20.47
C PRO A 138 6.07 -26.13 -19.70
N LYS A 139 5.98 -26.59 -18.45
CA LYS A 139 4.86 -26.21 -17.58
C LYS A 139 4.82 -24.67 -17.45
N PRO A 140 3.65 -24.01 -17.55
CA PRO A 140 3.58 -22.56 -17.44
C PRO A 140 4.30 -22.00 -16.20
N GLU A 141 4.87 -20.80 -16.32
CA GLU A 141 5.40 -20.08 -15.16
C GLU A 141 4.24 -19.80 -14.19
N ARG A 142 4.34 -20.35 -12.98
CA ARG A 142 3.45 -20.05 -11.88
C ARG A 142 3.59 -18.60 -11.45
N LYS A 143 2.45 -17.94 -11.32
CA LYS A 143 2.34 -16.50 -11.09
C LYS A 143 1.87 -16.22 -9.67
N TYR A 144 2.80 -16.30 -8.72
CA TYR A 144 2.58 -15.95 -7.33
C TYR A 144 2.17 -14.47 -7.16
N LEU A 145 2.84 -13.57 -7.87
CA LEU A 145 2.75 -12.13 -7.62
C LEU A 145 2.65 -11.30 -8.91
N PHE A 146 1.64 -10.43 -8.97
CA PHE A 146 1.57 -9.27 -9.85
C PHE A 146 1.88 -8.00 -9.05
N GLU A 147 2.69 -7.11 -9.63
CA GLU A 147 2.95 -5.77 -9.12
C GLU A 147 2.47 -4.75 -10.16
N VAL A 148 3.11 -4.72 -11.32
CA VAL A 148 2.66 -3.92 -12.48
C VAL A 148 2.14 -4.86 -13.58
N ALA A 149 0.88 -4.67 -13.97
CA ALA A 149 0.21 -5.41 -15.04
C ALA A 149 -1.02 -4.62 -15.55
N THR A 150 -1.45 -4.88 -16.79
CA THR A 150 -2.80 -4.53 -17.27
C THR A 150 -3.79 -5.63 -16.88
N ILE A 151 -5.09 -5.32 -16.81
CA ILE A 151 -6.11 -6.34 -16.48
C ILE A 151 -6.10 -7.51 -17.50
N GLN A 152 -5.87 -7.23 -18.79
CA GLN A 152 -5.75 -8.26 -19.82
C GLN A 152 -4.53 -9.17 -19.62
N ALA A 153 -3.41 -8.62 -19.13
CA ALA A 153 -2.22 -9.41 -18.80
C ALA A 153 -2.45 -10.25 -17.54
N VAL A 154 -3.19 -9.73 -16.55
CA VAL A 154 -3.62 -10.53 -15.38
C VAL A 154 -4.53 -11.67 -15.81
N MET A 155 -5.56 -11.40 -16.63
CA MET A 155 -6.47 -12.41 -17.17
C MET A 155 -5.74 -13.53 -17.91
N LYS A 156 -4.89 -13.21 -18.88
CA LYS A 156 -4.11 -14.22 -19.63
C LYS A 156 -3.20 -15.02 -18.71
N ARG A 157 -2.53 -14.37 -17.76
CA ARG A 157 -1.64 -15.09 -16.83
C ARG A 157 -2.43 -15.95 -15.84
N LEU A 158 -3.66 -15.59 -15.48
CA LEU A 158 -4.55 -16.39 -14.64
C LEU A 158 -5.06 -17.66 -15.35
N SER A 159 -5.39 -17.62 -16.65
CA SER A 159 -5.78 -18.84 -17.39
C SER A 159 -4.67 -19.89 -17.42
N GLU A 160 -3.41 -19.46 -17.33
CA GLU A 160 -2.23 -20.32 -17.33
C GLU A 160 -1.89 -20.95 -15.96
N GLN A 161 -2.66 -20.67 -14.89
CA GLN A 161 -2.33 -21.10 -13.52
C GLN A 161 -2.91 -22.46 -13.09
N GLY A 162 -3.94 -22.96 -13.79
CA GLY A 162 -4.74 -24.09 -13.30
C GLY A 162 -5.32 -23.79 -11.92
N VAL A 163 -5.16 -24.70 -10.96
CA VAL A 163 -5.69 -24.55 -9.59
C VAL A 163 -4.98 -23.49 -8.73
N ASN A 164 -3.92 -22.85 -9.22
CA ASN A 164 -3.12 -21.92 -8.42
C ASN A 164 -3.74 -20.50 -8.41
N GLY A 165 -3.66 -19.84 -7.26
CA GLY A 165 -4.03 -18.43 -7.12
C GLY A 165 -2.85 -17.48 -7.34
N SER A 166 -3.17 -16.19 -7.38
CA SER A 166 -2.21 -15.11 -7.52
C SER A 166 -2.55 -13.95 -6.58
N LEU A 167 -1.52 -13.26 -6.09
CA LEU A 167 -1.65 -12.00 -5.37
C LEU A 167 -1.37 -10.82 -6.31
N TRP A 168 -2.24 -9.80 -6.33
CA TRP A 168 -1.91 -8.50 -6.89
C TRP A 168 -1.56 -7.53 -5.76
N ALA A 169 -0.27 -7.20 -5.62
CA ALA A 169 0.19 -6.21 -4.66
C ALA A 169 0.44 -4.87 -5.32
N ARG A 170 -0.06 -3.77 -4.74
CA ARG A 170 0.19 -2.40 -5.22
C ARG A 170 0.54 -1.48 -4.05
N ASP A 171 1.78 -0.99 -4.00
CA ASP A 171 2.21 0.01 -2.99
C ASP A 171 1.31 1.26 -3.02
N GLU A 172 0.84 1.67 -4.21
CA GLU A 172 -0.21 2.68 -4.41
C GLU A 172 -1.36 2.16 -5.32
N MET A 173 -2.43 1.67 -4.68
CA MET A 173 -3.70 1.20 -5.27
C MET A 173 -4.40 2.26 -6.12
N ALA A 174 -4.15 3.55 -5.89
CA ALA A 174 -4.68 4.60 -6.76
C ALA A 174 -4.21 4.45 -8.21
N GLY A 175 -3.02 3.90 -8.44
CA GLY A 175 -2.54 3.56 -9.79
C GLY A 175 -3.35 2.43 -10.43
N LEU A 176 -3.74 1.42 -9.66
CA LEU A 176 -4.63 0.36 -10.12
C LEU A 176 -6.00 0.93 -10.49
N PHE A 177 -6.65 1.67 -9.59
CA PHE A 177 -7.97 2.26 -9.84
C PHE A 177 -7.96 3.27 -11.01
N LYS A 178 -6.88 4.03 -11.21
CA LYS A 178 -6.69 4.87 -12.41
C LYS A 178 -6.58 4.01 -13.67
N SER A 179 -5.76 2.96 -13.66
CA SER A 179 -5.61 2.07 -14.82
C SER A 179 -6.91 1.34 -15.20
N LEU A 180 -7.75 0.97 -14.24
CA LEU A 180 -9.08 0.41 -14.51
C LEU A 180 -10.05 1.42 -15.13
N ASN A 181 -9.84 2.73 -14.95
CA ASN A 181 -10.63 3.76 -15.62
C ASN A 181 -10.11 4.10 -17.03
N GLN A 182 -8.91 3.64 -17.40
CA GLN A 182 -8.32 3.93 -18.73
C GLN A 182 -9.00 3.15 -19.87
N PHE A 183 -9.77 2.11 -19.55
CA PHE A 183 -10.56 1.33 -20.51
C PHE A 183 -11.87 2.02 -20.92
N LYS A 184 -12.18 3.20 -20.36
CA LYS A 184 -13.28 4.06 -20.80
C LYS A 184 -12.98 4.74 -22.13
N SER A 185 -13.22 4.02 -23.22
CA SER A 185 -13.55 4.67 -24.50
C SER A 185 -14.75 5.59 -24.30
N ARG A 186 -14.78 6.78 -24.92
CA ARG A 186 -15.86 7.77 -24.73
C ARG A 186 -17.23 7.16 -25.06
N GLY A 187 -18.02 6.86 -24.01
CA GLY A 187 -19.37 6.31 -24.13
C GLY A 187 -19.48 4.78 -24.00
N ALA A 188 -18.37 4.05 -23.79
CA ALA A 188 -18.40 2.60 -23.58
C ALA A 188 -18.45 2.22 -22.09
N GLU A 189 -19.01 1.04 -21.82
CA GLU A 189 -18.97 0.36 -20.52
C GLU A 189 -17.53 0.05 -20.08
N ASN A 190 -17.29 -0.13 -18.78
CA ASN A 190 -15.92 -0.20 -18.27
C ASN A 190 -15.46 -1.65 -18.14
N GLU A 191 -15.30 -2.31 -19.30
CA GLU A 191 -14.91 -3.72 -19.45
C GLU A 191 -13.81 -4.14 -18.45
N GLY A 192 -12.73 -3.37 -18.33
CA GLY A 192 -11.62 -3.71 -17.43
C GLY A 192 -11.97 -3.65 -15.93
N LEU A 193 -12.93 -2.82 -15.53
CA LEU A 193 -13.48 -2.83 -14.18
C LEU A 193 -14.43 -4.01 -13.98
N GLU A 194 -15.31 -4.27 -14.93
CA GLU A 194 -16.28 -5.38 -14.88
C GLU A 194 -15.59 -6.74 -14.80
N CYS A 195 -14.52 -6.96 -15.59
CA CYS A 195 -13.63 -8.11 -15.48
C CYS A 195 -13.08 -8.26 -14.06
N LEU A 196 -12.59 -7.17 -13.45
CA LEU A 196 -12.07 -7.22 -12.09
C LEU A 196 -13.16 -7.51 -11.05
N LEU A 197 -14.36 -6.95 -11.21
CA LEU A 197 -15.47 -7.19 -10.28
C LEU A 197 -15.90 -8.66 -10.26
N LYS A 198 -15.93 -9.34 -11.41
CA LYS A 198 -16.13 -10.79 -11.53
C LYS A 198 -15.06 -11.60 -10.79
N MET A 199 -13.79 -11.19 -10.89
CA MET A 199 -12.68 -11.85 -10.18
C MET A 199 -12.78 -11.78 -8.65
N TRP A 200 -13.62 -10.88 -8.09
CA TRP A 200 -13.88 -10.90 -6.66
C TRP A 200 -14.77 -12.07 -6.25
N ASP A 201 -15.75 -12.42 -7.09
CA ASP A 201 -16.68 -13.52 -6.91
C ASP A 201 -16.05 -14.88 -7.29
N GLY A 202 -14.85 -14.86 -7.91
CA GLY A 202 -14.11 -16.03 -8.35
C GLY A 202 -14.49 -16.53 -9.74
N ASP A 203 -15.41 -15.82 -10.40
CA ASP A 203 -15.94 -16.18 -11.71
C ASP A 203 -14.85 -16.26 -12.79
N GLY A 204 -15.10 -17.13 -13.76
CA GLY A 204 -14.37 -17.23 -15.02
C GLY A 204 -14.69 -16.12 -16.01
N SER A 205 -14.08 -16.20 -17.18
CA SER A 205 -14.37 -15.36 -18.35
C SER A 205 -13.85 -16.01 -19.62
N PHE A 206 -14.63 -15.92 -20.70
CA PHE A 206 -14.18 -16.19 -22.06
C PHE A 206 -13.59 -14.90 -22.64
N VAL A 207 -12.44 -15.01 -23.29
CA VAL A 207 -11.76 -13.88 -23.95
C VAL A 207 -11.58 -14.22 -25.41
N ASP A 208 -12.48 -13.72 -26.25
CA ASP A 208 -12.42 -13.94 -27.69
C ASP A 208 -11.64 -12.83 -28.40
N ARG A 209 -10.82 -13.22 -29.37
CA ARG A 209 -9.97 -12.35 -30.19
C ARG A 209 -9.97 -12.82 -31.63
N VAL A 210 -9.73 -11.90 -32.56
CA VAL A 210 -9.73 -12.16 -34.02
C VAL A 210 -8.75 -13.27 -34.41
N ASN A 211 -7.62 -13.39 -33.71
CA ASN A 211 -6.71 -14.52 -33.83
C ASN A 211 -7.06 -15.56 -32.74
N ILE A 212 -7.96 -16.48 -33.09
CA ILE A 212 -8.51 -17.46 -32.14
C ILE A 212 -7.39 -18.30 -31.52
N ASP A 213 -6.51 -18.86 -32.35
CA ASP A 213 -5.50 -19.84 -31.94
C ASP A 213 -4.39 -19.30 -31.02
N ASN A 214 -4.17 -17.97 -30.98
CA ASN A 214 -3.06 -17.36 -30.24
C ASN A 214 -3.49 -16.41 -29.11
N ASP A 215 -4.61 -15.70 -29.30
CA ASP A 215 -5.01 -14.59 -28.44
C ASP A 215 -6.33 -14.84 -27.70
N SER A 216 -7.10 -15.87 -28.08
CA SER A 216 -8.31 -16.26 -27.36
C SER A 216 -8.02 -17.29 -26.27
N TYR A 217 -8.72 -17.20 -25.14
CA TYR A 217 -8.56 -18.12 -24.02
C TYR A 217 -9.79 -18.13 -23.12
N ALA A 218 -10.03 -19.27 -22.47
CA ALA A 218 -11.00 -19.40 -21.40
C ALA A 218 -10.31 -19.34 -20.04
N ILE A 219 -10.97 -18.71 -19.06
CA ILE A 219 -10.70 -18.87 -17.65
C ILE A 219 -11.96 -19.49 -17.05
N GLU A 220 -11.87 -20.69 -16.48
CA GLU A 220 -13.02 -21.36 -15.84
C GLU A 220 -13.38 -20.69 -14.50
N GLU A 221 -12.36 -20.47 -13.67
CA GLU A 221 -12.46 -19.75 -12.40
C GLU A 221 -11.21 -18.90 -12.15
N THR A 222 -11.36 -17.82 -11.39
CA THR A 222 -10.26 -16.93 -11.00
C THR A 222 -10.00 -17.01 -9.49
N ARG A 223 -8.74 -16.80 -9.10
CA ARG A 223 -8.31 -16.71 -7.68
C ARG A 223 -7.29 -15.59 -7.52
N LEU A 224 -7.80 -14.38 -7.61
CA LEU A 224 -7.00 -13.15 -7.57
C LEU A 224 -7.25 -12.39 -6.26
N SER A 225 -6.41 -12.63 -5.26
CA SER A 225 -6.38 -11.79 -4.05
C SER A 225 -5.67 -10.46 -4.36
N ILE A 226 -6.05 -9.39 -3.66
CA ILE A 226 -5.49 -8.05 -3.89
C ILE A 226 -5.08 -7.43 -2.55
N THR A 227 -3.94 -6.76 -2.52
CA THR A 227 -3.45 -6.01 -1.35
C THR A 227 -2.72 -4.75 -1.78
N GLY A 228 -2.74 -3.72 -0.93
CA GLY A 228 -2.00 -2.51 -1.25
C GLY A 228 -2.27 -1.30 -0.36
N GLY A 229 -1.46 -0.27 -0.56
CA GLY A 229 -1.60 1.02 0.10
C GLY A 229 -2.42 2.01 -0.72
N ILE A 230 -3.08 2.96 -0.06
CA ILE A 230 -3.60 4.16 -0.72
C ILE A 230 -3.53 5.36 0.22
N GLN A 231 -3.21 6.52 -0.31
CA GLN A 231 -3.27 7.77 0.45
C GLN A 231 -4.72 8.27 0.57
N PRO A 232 -5.16 8.86 1.70
CA PRO A 232 -6.52 9.36 1.87
C PRO A 232 -6.97 10.34 0.77
N GLY A 233 -6.07 11.20 0.31
CA GLY A 233 -6.32 12.11 -0.82
C GLY A 233 -6.50 11.38 -2.16
N ALA A 234 -5.75 10.31 -2.40
CA ALA A 234 -5.85 9.51 -3.62
C ALA A 234 -7.08 8.59 -3.60
N PHE A 235 -7.43 8.03 -2.44
CA PHE A 235 -8.67 7.29 -2.21
C PHE A 235 -9.90 8.17 -2.50
N ARG A 236 -9.89 9.44 -2.08
CA ARG A 236 -10.93 10.44 -2.44
C ARG A 236 -11.09 10.62 -3.95
N GLN A 237 -10.00 10.51 -4.70
CA GLN A 237 -10.03 10.66 -6.15
C GLN A 237 -10.49 9.40 -6.88
N ALA A 238 -10.21 8.22 -6.32
CA ALA A 238 -10.67 6.93 -6.86
C ALA A 238 -12.18 6.72 -6.59
N PHE A 239 -12.64 7.03 -5.39
CA PHE A 239 -14.02 6.82 -4.93
C PHE A 239 -14.74 8.17 -4.71
N LYS A 240 -14.85 8.95 -5.80
CA LYS A 240 -15.51 10.28 -5.77
C LYS A 240 -17.03 10.21 -5.61
N ASP A 241 -17.67 9.17 -6.15
CA ASP A 241 -19.11 8.99 -6.06
C ASP A 241 -19.46 8.27 -4.74
N PRO A 242 -20.12 8.93 -3.77
CA PRO A 242 -20.47 8.33 -2.48
C PRO A 242 -21.53 7.23 -2.58
N LYS A 243 -22.08 6.94 -3.76
CA LYS A 243 -23.01 5.83 -3.98
C LYS A 243 -22.32 4.52 -4.37
N ASP A 244 -21.02 4.53 -4.68
CA ASP A 244 -20.27 3.38 -5.25
C ASP A 244 -21.09 2.61 -6.32
N PRO A 245 -21.54 3.28 -7.41
CA PRO A 245 -22.49 2.69 -8.37
C PRO A 245 -21.95 1.44 -9.08
N GLN A 246 -20.62 1.24 -9.07
CA GLN A 246 -19.93 0.08 -9.63
C GLN A 246 -19.62 -1.00 -8.58
N GLY A 247 -19.88 -0.76 -7.29
CA GLY A 247 -19.70 -1.74 -6.22
C GLY A 247 -18.25 -2.20 -6.00
N LEU A 248 -17.25 -1.39 -6.41
CA LEU A 248 -15.83 -1.72 -6.27
C LEU A 248 -15.36 -1.46 -4.84
N GLN A 249 -15.79 -0.34 -4.26
CA GLN A 249 -15.41 0.06 -2.91
C GLN A 249 -15.94 -0.94 -1.88
N GLY A 250 -17.15 -1.45 -2.11
CA GLY A 250 -17.77 -2.51 -1.31
C GLY A 250 -16.96 -3.81 -1.22
N ARG A 251 -15.99 -4.05 -2.12
CA ARG A 251 -15.23 -5.31 -2.23
C ARG A 251 -13.91 -5.33 -1.46
N PHE A 252 -13.49 -4.24 -0.82
CA PHE A 252 -12.23 -4.17 -0.06
C PHE A 252 -12.43 -4.11 1.46
N LEU A 253 -11.54 -4.77 2.19
CA LEU A 253 -11.38 -4.62 3.64
C LEU A 253 -10.33 -3.55 3.96
N TYR A 254 -10.77 -2.43 4.52
CA TYR A 254 -9.95 -1.24 4.75
C TYR A 254 -9.39 -1.18 6.16
N ALA A 255 -8.07 -0.97 6.29
CA ALA A 255 -7.43 -0.70 7.57
C ALA A 255 -6.91 0.73 7.63
N ILE A 256 -7.09 1.36 8.80
CA ILE A 256 -6.42 2.61 9.18
C ILE A 256 -5.38 2.23 10.25
N PRO A 257 -4.08 2.16 9.92
CA PRO A 257 -3.02 1.88 10.87
C PRO A 257 -2.77 3.09 11.77
N GLN A 258 -2.53 2.87 13.05
CA GLN A 258 -2.17 3.95 13.97
C GLN A 258 -0.78 4.50 13.64
N VAL A 259 -0.69 5.82 13.45
CA VAL A 259 0.55 6.51 13.11
C VAL A 259 1.43 6.62 14.36
N LYS A 260 2.63 6.05 14.29
CA LYS A 260 3.66 6.18 15.33
C LYS A 260 4.62 7.33 14.97
N PRO A 261 5.04 8.18 15.94
CA PRO A 261 6.15 9.11 15.73
C PRO A 261 7.40 8.38 15.20
N ALA A 262 8.20 9.04 14.37
CA ALA A 262 9.38 8.43 13.77
C ALA A 262 10.39 8.01 14.85
N LYS A 263 10.55 6.70 15.05
CA LYS A 263 11.47 6.10 16.01
C LYS A 263 12.26 4.98 15.34
N ARG A 264 13.58 5.03 15.44
CA ARG A 264 14.44 3.90 15.08
C ARG A 264 14.44 2.88 16.23
N VAL A 265 14.13 1.63 15.91
CA VAL A 265 14.30 0.50 16.83
C VAL A 265 15.39 -0.40 16.26
N LYS A 266 16.27 -0.94 17.12
CA LYS A 266 17.32 -1.89 16.72
C LYS A 266 16.80 -3.31 16.90
N GLY A 267 17.04 -4.18 15.92
CA GLY A 267 16.69 -5.60 15.97
C GLY A 267 16.38 -6.15 14.57
N THR A 268 16.03 -7.44 14.52
CA THR A 268 15.66 -8.15 13.30
C THR A 268 14.20 -8.60 13.35
N CYS A 269 13.58 -8.69 12.17
CA CYS A 269 12.21 -9.16 12.01
C CYS A 269 12.15 -10.70 12.11
N GLN A 270 11.25 -11.21 12.95
CA GLN A 270 11.03 -12.64 13.21
C GLN A 270 10.19 -13.31 12.12
N LEU A 271 9.28 -12.59 11.46
CA LEU A 271 8.42 -13.17 10.41
C LEU A 271 9.22 -13.76 9.25
N ASN A 272 10.41 -13.22 8.97
CA ASN A 272 11.34 -13.75 7.95
C ASN A 272 11.75 -15.22 8.19
N GLN A 273 11.64 -15.74 9.41
CA GLN A 273 11.93 -17.13 9.76
C GLN A 273 10.69 -18.03 9.64
N ILE A 274 9.50 -17.47 9.84
CA ILE A 274 8.21 -18.19 9.88
C ILE A 274 7.61 -18.30 8.47
N LEU A 275 7.53 -17.17 7.76
CA LEU A 275 6.80 -17.03 6.51
C LEU A 275 7.28 -17.98 5.38
N PRO A 276 8.59 -18.27 5.18
CA PRO A 276 9.01 -19.19 4.13
C PRO A 276 8.42 -20.60 4.29
N ALA A 277 8.42 -21.14 5.52
CA ALA A 277 7.88 -22.47 5.81
C ALA A 277 6.34 -22.50 5.71
N LEU A 278 5.68 -21.45 6.21
CA LEU A 278 4.23 -21.28 6.05
C LEU A 278 3.83 -21.21 4.57
N TYR A 279 4.57 -20.44 3.76
CA TYR A 279 4.24 -20.26 2.35
C TYR A 279 4.43 -21.56 1.57
N GLN A 280 5.53 -22.27 1.80
CA GLN A 280 5.75 -23.60 1.21
C GLN A 280 4.66 -24.61 1.62
N TRP A 281 4.18 -24.57 2.87
CA TRP A 281 3.09 -25.44 3.31
C TRP A 281 1.77 -25.11 2.61
N LEU A 282 1.36 -23.84 2.58
CA LEU A 282 0.17 -23.37 1.85
C LEU A 282 0.21 -23.76 0.37
N ASP A 283 1.41 -23.67 -0.21
CA ASP A 283 1.69 -24.00 -1.60
C ASP A 283 1.40 -25.47 -1.95
N GLN A 284 1.64 -26.35 -0.99
CA GLN A 284 1.60 -27.81 -1.12
C GLN A 284 0.30 -28.44 -0.57
N LEU A 285 -0.64 -27.62 -0.07
CA LEU A 285 -1.92 -28.13 0.45
C LEU A 285 -2.71 -28.92 -0.61
N PRO A 286 -3.41 -30.01 -0.20
CA PRO A 286 -4.27 -30.79 -1.07
C PRO A 286 -5.47 -29.98 -1.55
N SER A 287 -6.07 -30.41 -2.67
CA SER A 287 -7.36 -29.88 -3.11
C SER A 287 -8.51 -30.48 -2.29
N GLY A 288 -9.49 -29.65 -1.94
CA GLY A 288 -10.70 -30.05 -1.23
C GLY A 288 -11.52 -28.84 -0.81
N THR A 289 -12.50 -29.07 0.07
CA THR A 289 -13.48 -28.04 0.45
C THR A 289 -13.61 -28.00 1.96
N PHE A 290 -13.50 -26.80 2.53
CA PHE A 290 -13.82 -26.56 3.93
C PHE A 290 -15.33 -26.57 4.16
N THR A 291 -15.75 -26.88 5.37
CA THR A 291 -17.13 -26.72 5.85
C THR A 291 -17.14 -25.88 7.13
N LEU A 292 -18.30 -25.35 7.52
CA LEU A 292 -18.51 -24.79 8.85
C LEU A 292 -18.92 -25.91 9.82
N SER A 293 -18.45 -25.87 11.07
CA SER A 293 -19.10 -26.66 12.11
C SER A 293 -20.51 -26.11 12.40
N ASN A 294 -21.42 -26.95 12.92
CA ASN A 294 -22.81 -26.52 13.23
C ASN A 294 -22.86 -25.27 14.13
N GLU A 295 -21.93 -25.13 15.08
CA GLU A 295 -21.83 -23.93 15.92
C GLU A 295 -21.34 -22.70 15.15
N ALA A 296 -20.45 -22.89 14.16
CA ALA A 296 -19.99 -21.81 13.30
C ALA A 296 -21.08 -21.36 12.33
N ASP A 297 -21.83 -22.29 11.72
CA ASP A 297 -22.91 -21.93 10.78
C ASP A 297 -24.06 -21.16 11.47
N LEU A 298 -24.51 -21.64 12.64
CA LEU A 298 -25.50 -20.92 13.45
C LEU A 298 -25.04 -19.51 13.84
N LEU A 299 -23.75 -19.36 14.18
CA LEU A 299 -23.16 -18.06 14.50
C LEU A 299 -23.04 -17.15 13.26
N TYR A 300 -22.70 -17.72 12.11
CA TYR A 300 -22.63 -16.98 10.84
C TYR A 300 -24.01 -16.44 10.47
N SER A 301 -25.04 -17.29 10.48
CA SER A 301 -26.43 -16.92 10.20
C SER A 301 -26.91 -15.75 11.06
N GLN A 302 -26.72 -15.82 12.39
CA GLN A 302 -27.06 -14.73 13.31
C GLN A 302 -26.35 -13.41 12.96
N TYR A 303 -25.08 -13.46 12.59
CA TYR A 303 -24.31 -12.27 12.21
C TYR A 303 -24.74 -11.69 10.86
N VAL A 304 -25.05 -12.52 9.87
CA VAL A 304 -25.53 -12.07 8.56
C VAL A 304 -26.89 -11.39 8.68
N GLU A 305 -27.83 -11.97 9.42
CA GLU A 305 -29.15 -11.37 9.67
C GLU A 305 -29.04 -10.02 10.39
N ALA A 306 -28.22 -9.95 11.45
CA ALA A 306 -27.98 -8.71 12.18
C ALA A 306 -27.36 -7.61 11.29
N MET A 307 -26.37 -7.95 10.46
CA MET A 307 -25.76 -7.03 9.50
C MET A 307 -26.72 -6.63 8.36
N GLY A 308 -27.64 -7.51 7.97
CA GLY A 308 -28.70 -7.21 7.00
C GLY A 308 -29.65 -6.13 7.52
N ILE A 309 -30.15 -6.30 8.75
CA ILE A 309 -30.93 -5.28 9.47
C ILE A 309 -30.10 -3.98 9.64
N GLU A 310 -28.80 -4.12 9.90
CA GLU A 310 -27.77 -3.08 9.82
C GLU A 310 -27.85 -2.27 8.50
N ALA A 311 -27.69 -2.95 7.37
CA ALA A 311 -27.65 -2.35 6.05
C ALA A 311 -28.95 -1.60 5.72
N GLU A 312 -30.13 -2.16 5.99
CA GLU A 312 -31.40 -1.48 5.68
C GLU A 312 -31.63 -0.19 6.48
N LYS A 313 -30.99 -0.02 7.65
CA LYS A 313 -31.09 1.19 8.48
C LYS A 313 -30.14 2.32 8.05
N SER A 314 -29.17 2.05 7.16
CA SER A 314 -28.16 3.05 6.80
C SER A 314 -28.59 3.86 5.58
N ASP A 315 -28.72 5.19 5.72
CA ASP A 315 -29.08 6.08 4.62
C ASP A 315 -28.01 6.13 3.51
N ASN A 316 -26.75 5.80 3.83
CA ASN A 316 -25.62 5.87 2.91
C ASN A 316 -25.51 4.60 2.04
N ALA A 317 -25.73 4.73 0.74
CA ALA A 317 -25.73 3.63 -0.23
C ALA A 317 -24.41 2.84 -0.28
N ALA A 318 -23.25 3.50 -0.21
CA ALA A 318 -21.96 2.80 -0.17
C ALA A 318 -21.77 2.01 1.14
N VAL A 319 -22.27 2.52 2.27
CA VAL A 319 -22.27 1.79 3.55
C VAL A 319 -23.19 0.57 3.48
N ARG A 320 -24.39 0.68 2.90
CA ARG A 320 -25.27 -0.48 2.65
C ARG A 320 -24.58 -1.52 1.77
N ALA A 321 -23.99 -1.09 0.66
CA ALA A 321 -23.34 -1.96 -0.31
C ALA A 321 -22.08 -2.65 0.23
N TRP A 322 -21.36 -2.01 1.15
CA TRP A 322 -20.20 -2.58 1.85
C TRP A 322 -20.62 -3.54 2.96
N LEU A 323 -21.60 -3.18 3.80
CA LEU A 323 -22.13 -4.08 4.86
C LEU A 323 -22.64 -5.40 4.28
N ARG A 324 -23.42 -5.37 3.19
CA ARG A 324 -23.90 -6.60 2.51
C ARG A 324 -22.76 -7.45 1.93
N LYS A 325 -21.61 -6.85 1.59
CA LYS A 325 -20.40 -7.57 1.12
C LYS A 325 -19.48 -8.00 2.26
N LEU A 326 -19.70 -7.54 3.50
CA LEU A 326 -18.92 -7.98 4.66
C LEU A 326 -19.21 -9.45 5.01
N SER A 327 -20.41 -9.96 4.74
CA SER A 327 -20.79 -11.36 4.99
C SER A 327 -19.86 -12.39 4.31
N PRO A 328 -19.69 -12.41 2.98
CA PRO A 328 -18.73 -13.32 2.34
C PRO A 328 -17.27 -13.00 2.70
N GLN A 329 -16.93 -11.73 2.98
CA GLN A 329 -15.58 -11.35 3.44
C GLN A 329 -15.24 -11.92 4.82
N MET A 330 -16.22 -12.06 5.71
CA MET A 330 -16.06 -12.71 7.01
C MET A 330 -15.67 -14.18 6.85
N LEU A 331 -16.28 -14.88 5.89
CA LEU A 331 -15.94 -16.26 5.58
C LEU A 331 -14.56 -16.38 4.92
N ARG A 332 -14.22 -15.51 3.96
CA ARG A 332 -12.88 -15.44 3.34
C ARG A 332 -11.79 -15.17 4.39
N GLN A 333 -12.04 -14.27 5.34
CA GLN A 333 -11.16 -14.05 6.48
C GLN A 333 -11.08 -15.27 7.41
N ALA A 334 -12.20 -15.95 7.68
CA ALA A 334 -12.23 -17.17 8.48
C ALA A 334 -11.37 -18.27 7.84
N MET A 335 -11.42 -18.47 6.51
CA MET A 335 -10.53 -19.38 5.79
C MET A 335 -9.05 -19.02 5.97
N SER A 336 -8.71 -17.72 5.85
CA SER A 336 -7.33 -17.26 6.03
C SER A 336 -6.83 -17.50 7.46
N LEU A 337 -7.69 -17.30 8.46
CA LEU A 337 -7.37 -17.55 9.86
C LEU A 337 -7.26 -19.04 10.15
N HIS A 338 -8.18 -19.86 9.64
CA HIS A 338 -8.19 -21.30 9.80
C HIS A 338 -6.90 -21.94 9.29
N LEU A 339 -6.46 -21.55 8.08
CA LEU A 339 -5.20 -22.00 7.50
C LEU A 339 -3.99 -21.62 8.36
N LEU A 340 -3.96 -20.39 8.89
CA LEU A 340 -2.90 -19.97 9.80
C LEU A 340 -2.94 -20.78 11.11
N HIS A 341 -4.12 -21.03 11.68
CA HIS A 341 -4.27 -21.86 12.88
C HIS A 341 -3.81 -23.31 12.62
N CYS A 342 -4.25 -23.97 11.55
CA CYS A 342 -3.84 -25.33 11.21
C CYS A 342 -2.32 -25.51 11.06
N PHE A 343 -1.59 -24.49 10.57
CA PHE A 343 -0.13 -24.54 10.47
C PHE A 343 0.58 -24.62 11.84
N PHE A 344 0.02 -23.97 12.88
CA PHE A 344 0.59 -23.96 14.23
C PHE A 344 -0.06 -24.97 15.19
N GLU A 345 -1.32 -25.34 14.95
CA GLU A 345 -2.18 -26.18 15.79
C GLU A 345 -2.49 -27.49 15.04
N LYS A 346 -1.51 -28.39 14.95
CA LYS A 346 -1.58 -29.59 14.08
C LYS A 346 -2.71 -30.58 14.39
N GLU A 347 -3.26 -30.52 15.61
CA GLU A 347 -4.38 -31.37 16.06
C GLU A 347 -5.76 -30.80 15.66
N ARG A 348 -5.80 -29.59 15.08
CA ARG A 348 -7.04 -28.98 14.59
C ARG A 348 -7.54 -29.73 13.34
N ASP A 349 -8.85 -29.95 13.25
CA ASP A 349 -9.45 -30.47 12.01
C ASP A 349 -9.14 -29.51 10.85
N PHE A 350 -8.47 -30.02 9.83
CA PHE A 350 -8.06 -29.23 8.69
C PHE A 350 -9.25 -28.82 7.80
N TRP A 351 -10.30 -29.62 7.72
CA TRP A 351 -11.43 -29.42 6.79
C TRP A 351 -12.65 -28.73 7.42
N VAL A 352 -12.68 -28.54 8.75
CA VAL A 352 -13.80 -27.91 9.46
C VAL A 352 -13.39 -26.58 10.08
N ILE A 353 -14.03 -25.48 9.68
CA ILE A 353 -13.87 -24.18 10.32
C ILE A 353 -14.74 -24.13 11.58
N GLU A 354 -14.07 -24.15 12.72
CA GLU A 354 -14.72 -24.11 14.02
C GLU A 354 -15.22 -22.74 14.45
N ALA A 355 -16.17 -22.73 15.37
CA ALA A 355 -16.79 -21.51 15.88
C ALA A 355 -15.79 -20.55 16.55
N ASP A 356 -14.63 -21.02 17.03
CA ASP A 356 -13.57 -20.14 17.55
C ASP A 356 -12.93 -19.29 16.44
N ILE A 357 -12.66 -19.88 15.27
CA ILE A 357 -12.12 -19.16 14.10
C ILE A 357 -13.13 -18.14 13.58
N LEU A 358 -14.42 -18.51 13.52
CA LEU A 358 -15.45 -17.57 13.07
C LEU A 358 -15.59 -16.38 14.05
N LYS A 359 -15.54 -16.61 15.37
CA LYS A 359 -15.52 -15.53 16.40
C LYS A 359 -14.33 -14.58 16.21
N ARG A 360 -13.15 -15.09 15.81
CA ARG A 360 -11.97 -14.26 15.49
C ARG A 360 -12.17 -13.44 14.21
N SER A 361 -12.77 -14.04 13.18
CA SER A 361 -13.13 -13.33 11.95
C SER A 361 -14.15 -12.22 12.20
N ILE A 362 -15.15 -12.48 13.04
CA ILE A 362 -16.13 -11.48 13.51
C ILE A 362 -15.44 -10.30 14.21
N GLU A 363 -14.45 -10.53 15.10
CA GLU A 363 -13.68 -9.44 15.72
C GLU A 363 -12.89 -8.62 14.67
N ALA A 364 -12.33 -9.26 13.64
CA ALA A 364 -11.68 -8.57 12.53
C ALA A 364 -12.67 -7.76 11.69
N CYS A 365 -13.83 -8.31 11.33
CA CYS A 365 -14.91 -7.62 10.62
C CYS A 365 -15.41 -6.40 11.42
N ALA A 366 -15.52 -6.50 12.74
CA ALA A 366 -15.86 -5.39 13.62
C ALA A 366 -14.78 -4.29 13.67
N TYR A 367 -13.52 -4.60 13.39
CA TYR A 367 -12.48 -3.58 13.14
C TYR A 367 -12.62 -2.97 11.74
N TYR A 368 -12.74 -3.80 10.70
CA TYR A 368 -12.85 -3.34 9.31
C TYR A 368 -14.05 -2.42 9.08
N ARG A 369 -15.16 -2.69 9.77
CA ARG A 369 -16.34 -1.82 9.73
C ARG A 369 -16.08 -0.45 10.33
N SER A 370 -15.53 -0.39 11.55
CA SER A 370 -15.11 0.85 12.21
C SER A 370 -14.17 1.66 11.31
N ALA A 371 -13.16 1.00 10.74
CA ALA A 371 -12.22 1.61 9.82
C ALA A 371 -12.92 2.14 8.55
N PHE A 372 -13.83 1.37 7.93
CA PHE A 372 -14.57 1.81 6.75
C PHE A 372 -15.45 3.03 7.02
N GLU A 373 -16.20 3.06 8.11
CA GLU A 373 -17.03 4.21 8.50
C GLU A 373 -16.16 5.47 8.72
N VAL A 374 -14.99 5.33 9.33
CA VAL A 374 -14.02 6.42 9.51
C VAL A 374 -13.41 6.88 8.19
N VAL A 375 -13.04 5.96 7.28
CA VAL A 375 -12.56 6.32 5.92
C VAL A 375 -13.65 7.10 5.19
N MET A 376 -14.91 6.65 5.23
CA MET A 376 -16.03 7.34 4.58
C MET A 376 -16.23 8.77 5.09
N GLU A 377 -16.15 9.00 6.39
CA GLU A 377 -16.31 10.35 6.93
C GLU A 377 -15.08 11.23 6.69
N LYS A 378 -13.85 10.72 6.88
CA LYS A 378 -12.62 11.49 6.61
C LYS A 378 -12.49 11.90 5.14
N VAL A 379 -12.77 10.98 4.22
CA VAL A 379 -12.56 11.14 2.79
C VAL A 379 -13.76 11.81 2.12
N GLY A 380 -14.98 11.47 2.53
CA GLY A 380 -16.20 12.00 1.92
C GLY A 380 -16.29 13.52 1.96
N GLN A 381 -16.99 14.09 0.99
CA GLN A 381 -17.42 15.50 0.99
C GLN A 381 -18.53 15.79 2.02
N SER A 382 -18.78 14.85 2.94
CA SER A 382 -19.66 14.99 4.11
C SER A 382 -19.34 16.30 4.84
N ASP A 383 -20.29 17.23 4.76
CA ASP A 383 -20.34 18.45 5.57
C ASP A 383 -20.96 18.20 6.94
N SER A 384 -21.35 16.96 7.27
CA SER A 384 -22.00 16.65 8.54
C SER A 384 -21.12 17.09 9.71
N ILE A 385 -21.76 17.58 10.77
CA ILE A 385 -21.04 18.14 11.92
C ILE A 385 -20.20 17.05 12.58
N SER A 386 -20.71 15.82 12.64
CA SER A 386 -19.97 14.63 13.04
C SER A 386 -18.65 14.43 12.25
N SER A 387 -18.71 14.59 10.92
CA SER A 387 -17.55 14.50 10.02
C SER A 387 -16.55 15.63 10.25
N LEU A 388 -17.05 16.86 10.43
CA LEU A 388 -16.23 18.04 10.72
C LEU A 388 -15.49 17.88 12.05
N LEU A 389 -16.17 17.46 13.11
CA LEU A 389 -15.57 17.24 14.43
C LEU A 389 -14.46 16.17 14.38
N LEU A 390 -14.68 15.06 13.66
CA LEU A 390 -13.66 14.04 13.40
C LEU A 390 -12.44 14.63 12.65
N LYS A 391 -12.67 15.33 11.54
CA LYS A 391 -11.62 15.94 10.71
C LYS A 391 -10.79 16.97 11.47
N ILE A 392 -11.43 17.76 12.35
CA ILE A 392 -10.76 18.73 13.21
C ILE A 392 -9.89 18.02 14.25
N TYR A 393 -10.45 17.06 14.98
CA TYR A 393 -9.75 16.33 16.04
C TYR A 393 -8.53 15.57 15.49
N ASP A 394 -8.70 14.84 14.38
CA ASP A 394 -7.63 14.08 13.71
C ASP A 394 -6.50 15.01 13.21
N LYS A 395 -6.85 16.19 12.66
CA LYS A 395 -5.88 17.20 12.26
C LYS A 395 -5.10 17.79 13.45
N VAL A 396 -5.75 17.99 14.59
CA VAL A 396 -5.10 18.55 15.78
C VAL A 396 -4.12 17.55 16.41
N LEU A 397 -4.41 16.24 16.35
CA LEU A 397 -3.50 15.20 16.83
C LEU A 397 -2.14 15.18 16.11
N THR A 398 -2.01 15.78 14.93
CA THR A 398 -0.72 15.92 14.25
C THR A 398 0.15 17.05 14.81
N SER A 399 -0.32 17.80 15.82
CA SER A 399 0.42 18.91 16.46
C SER A 399 0.45 18.78 17.98
N SER A 400 1.63 18.53 18.55
CA SER A 400 1.87 18.53 20.01
C SER A 400 1.61 19.89 20.67
N GLU A 401 1.81 20.97 19.91
CA GLU A 401 1.64 22.37 20.30
C GLU A 401 0.21 22.90 20.05
N GLY A 402 -0.71 22.04 19.61
CA GLY A 402 -2.04 22.43 19.17
C GLY A 402 -2.06 23.28 17.89
N LEU A 403 -3.25 23.64 17.43
CA LEU A 403 -3.48 24.42 16.20
C LEU A 403 -4.38 25.63 16.47
N THR A 404 -4.20 26.72 15.73
CA THR A 404 -5.13 27.85 15.77
C THR A 404 -6.38 27.55 14.92
N PRO A 405 -7.52 28.24 15.15
CA PRO A 405 -8.68 28.14 14.26
C PRO A 405 -8.34 28.36 12.79
N ARG A 406 -7.40 29.26 12.48
CA ARG A 406 -6.95 29.56 11.11
C ARG A 406 -6.25 28.39 10.44
N ASP A 407 -5.39 27.68 11.16
CA ASP A 407 -4.70 26.49 10.63
C ASP A 407 -5.68 25.36 10.33
N ILE A 408 -6.75 25.26 11.12
CA ILE A 408 -7.80 24.25 10.99
C ILE A 408 -8.70 24.56 9.80
N TYR A 409 -9.30 25.75 9.73
CA TYR A 409 -10.22 26.08 8.63
C TYR A 409 -9.52 26.30 7.29
N ARG A 410 -8.20 26.54 7.26
CA ARG A 410 -7.43 26.64 6.00
C ARG A 410 -7.39 25.30 5.25
N ASP A 411 -7.30 24.20 5.97
CA ASP A 411 -7.08 22.90 5.35
C ASP A 411 -8.37 22.06 5.29
N ILE A 412 -9.38 22.38 6.13
CA ILE A 412 -10.72 21.77 6.08
C ILE A 412 -11.71 22.72 5.38
N SER A 413 -11.77 22.65 4.05
CA SER A 413 -12.60 23.53 3.21
C SER A 413 -14.11 23.52 3.53
N ALA A 414 -14.62 22.39 4.02
CA ALA A 414 -16.02 22.23 4.45
C ALA A 414 -16.42 23.21 5.57
N ILE A 415 -15.51 23.56 6.49
CA ILE A 415 -15.76 24.56 7.54
C ILE A 415 -16.05 25.93 6.91
N ARG A 416 -15.26 26.33 5.88
CA ARG A 416 -15.46 27.59 5.17
C ARG A 416 -16.78 27.62 4.38
N ARG A 417 -17.11 26.51 3.72
CA ARG A 417 -18.38 26.35 2.98
C ARG A 417 -19.57 26.55 3.92
N ARG A 418 -19.62 25.77 5.01
CA ARG A 418 -20.72 25.78 5.97
C ARG A 418 -20.85 27.11 6.72
N ALA A 419 -19.72 27.72 7.13
CA ALA A 419 -19.73 29.07 7.70
C ALA A 419 -20.33 30.12 6.74
N LYS A 420 -19.95 30.07 5.46
CA LYS A 420 -20.50 30.97 4.42
C LYS A 420 -21.99 30.75 4.18
N GLU A 421 -22.44 29.49 4.11
CA GLU A 421 -23.85 29.12 3.94
C GLU A 421 -24.72 29.62 5.12
N LEU A 422 -24.18 29.60 6.33
CA LEU A 422 -24.82 30.12 7.54
C LEU A 422 -24.66 31.64 7.74
N GLY A 423 -23.95 32.35 6.86
CA GLY A 423 -23.67 33.78 7.00
C GLY A 423 -22.78 34.15 8.20
N ARG A 424 -21.94 33.22 8.66
CA ARG A 424 -21.09 33.35 9.87
C ARG A 424 -19.64 33.66 9.53
N ASP A 425 -18.94 34.35 10.43
CA ASP A 425 -17.48 34.40 10.39
C ASP A 425 -16.86 33.01 10.54
N VAL A 426 -15.88 32.70 9.70
CA VAL A 426 -15.24 31.38 9.65
C VAL A 426 -14.43 31.11 10.92
N GLY A 427 -13.76 32.13 11.46
CA GLY A 427 -12.98 32.00 12.70
C GLY A 427 -13.87 31.70 13.89
N ALA A 428 -14.94 32.48 14.07
CA ALA A 428 -15.94 32.29 15.13
C ALA A 428 -16.65 30.93 15.01
N TYR A 429 -17.05 30.51 13.81
CA TYR A 429 -17.66 29.19 13.58
C TYR A 429 -16.69 28.05 13.92
N THR A 430 -15.41 28.19 13.55
CA THR A 430 -14.38 27.20 13.92
C THR A 430 -14.20 27.13 15.44
N ILE A 431 -14.20 28.26 16.15
CA ILE A 431 -14.09 28.29 17.62
C ILE A 431 -15.29 27.59 18.29
N GLU A 432 -16.50 27.72 17.74
CA GLU A 432 -17.69 26.99 18.23
C GLU A 432 -17.53 25.48 18.10
N LEU A 433 -17.09 24.98 16.93
CA LEU A 433 -16.81 23.56 16.71
C LEU A 433 -15.71 23.04 17.67
N LEU A 434 -14.69 23.85 17.97
CA LEU A 434 -13.68 23.52 18.97
C LEU A 434 -14.25 23.49 20.39
N GLY A 435 -15.16 24.42 20.73
CA GLY A 435 -15.90 24.40 22.00
C GLY A 435 -16.72 23.12 22.19
N GLN A 436 -17.31 22.59 21.11
CA GLN A 436 -18.02 21.31 21.14
C GLN A 436 -17.06 20.14 21.42
N LEU A 437 -15.84 20.13 20.84
CA LEU A 437 -14.81 19.13 21.18
C LEU A 437 -14.31 19.25 22.63
N VAL A 438 -14.22 20.47 23.19
CA VAL A 438 -13.92 20.68 24.63
C VAL A 438 -15.06 20.11 25.50
N ASN A 439 -16.32 20.41 25.17
CA ASN A 439 -17.49 19.88 25.88
C ASN A 439 -17.60 18.36 25.81
N MET A 440 -17.07 17.74 24.74
CA MET A 440 -16.95 16.28 24.58
C MET A 440 -15.72 15.68 25.29
N GLY A 441 -14.91 16.47 26.00
CA GLY A 441 -13.69 16.02 26.68
C GLY A 441 -12.55 15.63 25.74
N LYS A 442 -12.61 15.99 24.45
CA LYS A 442 -11.63 15.58 23.43
C LYS A 442 -10.48 16.59 23.24
N GLY A 443 -10.43 17.66 24.02
CA GLY A 443 -9.32 18.63 23.99
C GLY A 443 -9.52 19.85 24.88
N VAL A 444 -8.55 20.75 24.86
CA VAL A 444 -8.52 22.01 25.63
C VAL A 444 -8.26 23.18 24.70
N LEU A 445 -8.95 24.31 24.94
CA LEU A 445 -8.73 25.57 24.25
C LEU A 445 -7.83 26.48 25.08
N GLU A 446 -6.55 26.59 24.71
CA GLU A 446 -5.56 27.46 25.37
C GLU A 446 -5.55 28.86 24.74
N LYS A 447 -5.53 29.90 25.58
CA LYS A 447 -5.44 31.30 25.15
C LYS A 447 -3.99 31.80 25.27
N LYS A 448 -3.28 31.96 24.16
CA LYS A 448 -1.96 32.62 24.09
C LYS A 448 -2.12 34.03 23.52
N GLY A 449 -2.21 35.02 24.40
CA GLY A 449 -2.37 36.44 24.05
C GLY A 449 -3.70 36.72 23.34
N ARG A 450 -3.64 37.21 22.10
CA ARG A 450 -4.82 37.48 21.24
C ARG A 450 -5.34 36.24 20.49
N PHE A 451 -4.64 35.11 20.56
CA PHE A 451 -4.96 33.90 19.78
C PHE A 451 -5.38 32.74 20.67
N PHE A 452 -6.27 31.90 20.15
CA PHE A 452 -6.60 30.60 20.72
C PHE A 452 -5.83 29.51 19.98
N LYS A 453 -5.33 28.53 20.73
CA LYS A 453 -4.89 27.24 20.20
C LYS A 453 -5.77 26.15 20.81
N PHE A 454 -6.14 25.16 20.01
CA PHE A 454 -6.79 23.95 20.51
C PHE A 454 -5.79 22.79 20.51
N LYS A 455 -5.74 22.05 21.62
CA LYS A 455 -4.90 20.88 21.81
C LYS A 455 -5.78 19.68 22.09
N ALA A 456 -5.67 18.63 21.27
CA ALA A 456 -6.43 17.40 21.43
C ALA A 456 -5.91 16.60 22.63
N LEU A 457 -6.82 15.94 23.35
CA LEU A 457 -6.49 14.95 24.38
C LEU A 457 -6.67 13.56 23.77
N LEU A 458 -5.62 12.73 23.84
CA LEU A 458 -5.69 11.34 23.37
C LEU A 458 -6.76 10.56 24.15
N PRO A 459 -7.43 9.55 23.57
CA PRO A 459 -8.53 8.83 24.25
C PRO A 459 -8.11 8.20 25.58
N SER A 460 -6.86 7.75 25.69
CA SER A 460 -6.23 7.19 26.90
C SER A 460 -5.77 8.23 27.94
N GLN A 461 -5.91 9.52 27.65
CA GLN A 461 -5.62 10.64 28.57
C GLN A 461 -6.89 11.37 29.03
N SER A 462 -8.07 10.79 28.78
CA SER A 462 -9.33 11.29 29.35
C SER A 462 -9.26 11.21 30.88
N GLN A 463 -9.12 12.37 31.53
CA GLN A 463 -9.08 12.46 33.00
C GLN A 463 -10.42 11.98 33.58
N PRO A 464 -10.43 11.27 34.73
CA PRO A 464 -11.66 11.04 35.48
C PRO A 464 -12.26 12.40 35.86
N ASN A 465 -13.57 12.55 35.64
CA ASN A 465 -14.29 13.82 35.79
C ASN A 465 -13.96 14.55 37.11
N LEU A 466 -13.50 15.80 36.99
CA LEU A 466 -13.52 16.78 38.08
C LEU A 466 -14.97 17.18 38.38
N GLN A 467 -15.75 16.27 38.95
CA GLN A 467 -16.96 16.65 39.68
C GLN A 467 -16.54 17.43 40.92
N GLN A 468 -17.03 18.66 41.03
CA GLN A 468 -16.82 19.51 42.20
C GLN A 468 -17.31 18.76 43.45
N LYS A 469 -16.46 18.70 44.48
CA LYS A 469 -16.84 18.18 45.80
C LYS A 469 -17.95 19.06 46.39
N VAL A 470 -19.20 18.61 46.26
CA VAL A 470 -20.30 19.04 47.13
C VAL A 470 -20.41 18.02 48.25
N THR A 471 -19.94 18.39 49.43
CA THR A 471 -19.98 17.53 50.62
C THR A 471 -21.42 17.44 51.13
N VAL A 472 -22.15 16.41 50.72
CA VAL A 472 -23.46 16.08 51.32
C VAL A 472 -23.25 15.04 52.41
N VAL A 473 -23.52 15.43 53.65
CA VAL A 473 -23.53 14.54 54.81
C VAL A 473 -24.79 13.68 54.77
N THR A 474 -24.65 12.36 54.90
CA THR A 474 -25.76 11.43 55.17
C THR A 474 -25.45 10.53 56.36
N PRO A 475 -26.45 10.22 57.21
CA PRO A 475 -26.28 9.43 58.44
C PRO A 475 -26.17 7.91 58.17
N PRO A 476 -25.73 7.10 59.14
CA PRO A 476 -25.45 5.68 58.93
C PRO A 476 -26.73 4.82 58.85
N PRO A 477 -26.73 3.73 58.06
CA PRO A 477 -27.82 2.76 58.05
C PRO A 477 -27.73 1.79 59.23
N THR A 478 -28.90 1.38 59.72
CA THR A 478 -29.10 0.37 60.76
C THR A 478 -28.82 -1.06 60.28
N LEU A 479 -28.44 -1.92 61.23
CA LEU A 479 -28.35 -3.38 61.07
C LEU A 479 -29.74 -4.02 60.96
N GLU A 480 -29.88 -5.08 60.16
CA GLU A 480 -30.59 -6.30 60.60
C GLU A 480 -30.24 -7.54 59.77
N ASN A 481 -30.60 -8.72 60.29
CA ASN A 481 -29.97 -10.02 59.99
C ASN A 481 -30.72 -10.92 58.99
N SER A 482 -29.96 -11.76 58.26
CA SER A 482 -30.10 -13.24 58.16
C SER A 482 -29.10 -13.76 57.10
N GLY A 483 -28.18 -14.69 57.39
CA GLY A 483 -28.40 -16.13 57.62
C GLY A 483 -28.56 -16.84 56.26
N VAL A 484 -27.63 -17.65 55.74
CA VAL A 484 -27.13 -18.96 56.25
C VAL A 484 -25.67 -19.23 55.79
N LYS A 485 -25.05 -20.28 56.35
CA LYS A 485 -23.61 -20.62 56.44
C LYS A 485 -23.36 -21.99 55.76
N LEU A 486 -22.25 -22.28 55.06
CA LEU A 486 -21.07 -23.09 55.49
C LEU A 486 -20.24 -23.50 54.23
N SER A 487 -18.95 -23.16 54.09
CA SER A 487 -17.70 -23.97 54.37
C SER A 487 -17.40 -25.14 53.39
N ALA A 488 -16.15 -25.50 53.05
CA ALA A 488 -14.80 -24.91 53.14
C ALA A 488 -13.80 -25.84 52.39
N ASP A 489 -12.53 -25.40 52.24
CA ASP A 489 -11.33 -26.21 51.91
C ASP A 489 -11.29 -26.88 50.51
N GLN A 490 -10.16 -27.10 49.82
CA GLN A 490 -8.73 -26.71 49.95
C GLN A 490 -8.13 -26.83 48.50
N GLN A 491 -6.93 -26.39 48.10
CA GLN A 491 -5.73 -25.85 48.77
C GLN A 491 -4.99 -24.90 47.78
N VAL A 492 -3.86 -24.29 48.17
CA VAL A 492 -2.93 -23.56 47.26
C VAL A 492 -1.49 -23.95 47.60
N SER A 493 -0.65 -24.23 46.60
CA SER A 493 0.79 -24.46 46.78
C SER A 493 1.61 -23.44 45.98
N THR A 494 2.28 -22.55 46.69
CA THR A 494 3.28 -21.62 46.15
C THR A 494 4.67 -22.23 46.27
N VAL A 495 5.51 -22.12 45.24
CA VAL A 495 6.95 -22.43 45.31
C VAL A 495 7.75 -21.26 44.78
N THR A 496 8.74 -20.86 45.57
CA THR A 496 9.66 -19.74 45.37
C THR A 496 10.70 -19.99 44.28
N PRO A 497 11.15 -18.96 43.52
CA PRO A 497 12.39 -19.02 42.77
C PRO A 497 13.61 -18.86 43.70
N ILE A 498 14.62 -19.71 43.50
CA ILE A 498 15.95 -19.61 44.13
C ILE A 498 16.84 -18.70 43.26
N PRO A 499 17.60 -17.74 43.82
CA PRO A 499 18.59 -16.98 43.06
C PRO A 499 19.90 -17.76 42.93
N ILE A 500 20.48 -17.80 41.73
CA ILE A 500 21.85 -18.27 41.48
C ILE A 500 22.67 -17.07 40.95
N PRO A 501 23.85 -16.78 41.52
CA PRO A 501 24.67 -15.65 41.10
C PRO A 501 25.52 -15.99 39.87
N ILE A 502 25.82 -14.99 39.05
CA ILE A 502 26.88 -15.07 38.03
C ILE A 502 27.81 -13.87 38.25
N GLU A 503 29.08 -14.18 38.45
CA GLU A 503 30.14 -13.22 38.75
C GLU A 503 30.56 -12.42 37.51
N ILE A 504 31.02 -11.19 37.73
CA ILE A 504 31.61 -10.32 36.69
C ILE A 504 33.10 -10.20 37.00
N PRO A 505 34.00 -10.70 36.13
CA PRO A 505 35.41 -10.34 36.19
C PRO A 505 35.62 -8.95 35.55
N GLN A 506 36.23 -8.04 36.32
CA GLN A 506 36.93 -6.87 35.77
C GLN A 506 38.41 -7.22 35.61
N GLU A 507 39.05 -6.74 34.54
CA GLU A 507 40.48 -6.38 34.46
C GLU A 507 40.63 -5.48 33.20
N THR A 508 40.77 -4.16 33.36
CA THR A 508 41.99 -3.33 33.55
C THR A 508 42.73 -2.95 32.27
N ASP A 509 43.07 -1.67 32.16
CA ASP A 509 43.69 -1.02 31.00
C ASP A 509 45.14 -1.42 30.73
N THR A 510 45.52 -1.46 29.44
CA THR A 510 46.84 -0.97 28.98
C THR A 510 46.72 -0.26 27.63
N ASN A 511 47.36 0.90 27.51
CA ASN A 511 47.45 1.72 26.30
C ASN A 511 48.21 1.03 25.15
N SER A 512 47.89 1.33 23.89
CA SER A 512 48.70 2.27 23.07
C SER A 512 48.31 2.25 21.57
N ASP A 513 47.98 3.44 21.04
CA ASP A 513 48.36 4.02 19.74
C ASP A 513 48.19 3.29 18.38
N ASN A 514 48.09 4.15 17.35
CA ASN A 514 48.20 3.88 15.91
C ASN A 514 47.05 3.12 15.21
N LEU A 515 46.05 3.89 14.75
CA LEU A 515 45.71 4.03 13.32
C LEU A 515 44.55 5.05 13.15
N LYS A 516 44.89 6.34 13.28
CA LYS A 516 44.04 7.47 12.88
C LYS A 516 44.82 8.43 11.99
N GLU A 517 45.03 8.03 10.75
CA GLU A 517 45.47 8.92 9.68
C GLU A 517 44.96 8.40 8.33
N SER A 518 44.85 9.28 7.33
CA SER A 518 44.45 9.00 5.93
C SER A 518 42.95 8.78 5.59
N THR A 519 42.03 9.63 6.07
CA THR A 519 40.88 10.10 5.22
C THR A 519 40.19 11.40 5.66
N GLN A 520 40.93 12.39 6.16
CA GLN A 520 40.41 13.77 6.34
C GLN A 520 41.42 14.81 5.83
N GLN A 521 41.61 14.89 4.51
CA GLN A 521 42.04 16.10 3.79
C GLN A 521 42.05 15.87 2.27
N LYS A 522 40.91 16.14 1.61
CA LYS A 522 40.81 16.74 0.26
C LYS A 522 39.35 16.90 -0.13
N ALA A 523 38.86 18.15 -0.04
CA ALA A 523 37.71 18.76 -0.74
C ALA A 523 36.97 19.79 0.15
N SER A 524 37.73 20.75 0.71
CA SER A 524 37.19 22.04 1.11
C SER A 524 37.86 23.12 0.26
N LEU A 525 37.27 23.39 -0.90
CA LEU A 525 37.47 24.62 -1.68
C LEU A 525 36.04 25.17 -1.88
N LEU A 526 35.68 26.23 -1.16
CA LEU A 526 35.85 27.62 -1.58
C LEU A 526 35.06 27.93 -2.85
N GLU A 527 34.11 28.85 -2.72
CA GLU A 527 33.48 29.53 -3.84
C GLU A 527 34.56 30.24 -4.66
N THR A 528 34.88 29.70 -5.84
CA THR A 528 35.72 30.38 -6.83
C THR A 528 34.83 30.83 -7.99
N SER A 529 34.79 32.13 -8.25
CA SER A 529 34.08 32.76 -9.36
C SER A 529 34.78 32.54 -10.71
N SER A 530 35.06 31.28 -11.03
CA SER A 530 35.73 30.83 -12.25
C SER A 530 34.85 29.79 -12.94
N PRO A 531 34.66 29.84 -14.27
CA PRO A 531 33.96 28.78 -14.97
C PRO A 531 34.73 27.45 -14.81
N PRO A 532 34.03 26.31 -14.61
CA PRO A 532 34.69 25.03 -14.43
C PRO A 532 35.49 24.64 -15.68
N THR A 533 36.64 24.02 -15.46
CA THR A 533 37.52 23.54 -16.52
C THR A 533 36.90 22.33 -17.26
N LEU A 534 37.42 22.04 -18.46
CA LEU A 534 36.95 20.92 -19.28
C LEU A 534 37.02 19.57 -18.54
N GLU A 535 38.10 19.32 -17.78
CA GLU A 535 38.28 18.09 -17.01
C GLU A 535 37.35 18.01 -15.78
N GLU A 536 37.07 19.14 -15.13
CA GLU A 536 36.05 19.19 -14.06
C GLU A 536 34.66 18.88 -14.61
N LEU A 537 34.31 19.41 -15.79
CA LEU A 537 33.03 19.12 -16.45
C LEU A 537 32.92 17.65 -16.91
N LYS A 538 34.00 17.03 -17.40
CA LYS A 538 34.04 15.58 -17.69
C LYS A 538 33.76 14.76 -16.43
N SER A 539 34.45 15.08 -15.33
CA SER A 539 34.25 14.42 -14.04
C SER A 539 32.82 14.59 -13.51
N LEU A 540 32.24 15.79 -13.64
CA LEU A 540 30.85 16.09 -13.25
C LEU A 540 29.82 15.36 -14.14
N LEU A 541 30.09 15.16 -15.43
CA LEU A 541 29.25 14.34 -16.31
C LEU A 541 29.29 12.86 -15.91
N LEU A 542 30.48 12.32 -15.64
CA LEU A 542 30.65 10.90 -15.25
C LEU A 542 30.13 10.57 -13.85
N THR A 543 30.17 11.52 -12.91
CA THR A 543 29.62 11.37 -11.56
C THR A 543 28.11 11.65 -11.48
N SER A 544 27.49 12.14 -12.56
CA SER A 544 26.05 12.38 -12.62
C SER A 544 25.26 11.06 -12.66
N CYS A 545 24.59 10.72 -11.57
CA CYS A 545 23.77 9.52 -11.43
C CYS A 545 22.32 9.70 -11.93
N THR A 546 21.92 10.91 -12.31
CA THR A 546 20.56 11.23 -12.79
C THR A 546 20.58 12.21 -13.95
N TRP A 547 19.59 12.08 -14.84
CA TRP A 547 19.41 13.03 -15.95
C TRP A 547 19.23 14.49 -15.49
N VAL A 548 18.63 14.72 -14.32
CA VAL A 548 18.46 16.07 -13.76
C VAL A 548 19.80 16.74 -13.47
N GLN A 549 20.80 15.99 -13.00
CA GLN A 549 22.16 16.51 -12.79
C GLN A 549 22.83 16.88 -14.12
N ILE A 550 22.80 15.99 -15.11
CA ILE A 550 23.32 16.23 -16.47
C ILE A 550 22.66 17.47 -17.10
N LYS A 551 21.34 17.60 -16.96
CA LYS A 551 20.55 18.73 -17.48
C LYS A 551 20.90 20.05 -16.81
N ASN A 552 21.14 20.05 -15.49
CA ASN A 552 21.54 21.25 -14.75
C ASN A 552 22.96 21.70 -15.15
N LEU A 553 23.92 20.76 -15.24
CA LEU A 553 25.27 21.04 -15.73
C LEU A 553 25.25 21.68 -17.14
N LYS A 554 24.51 21.07 -18.08
CA LYS A 554 24.36 21.61 -19.44
C LYS A 554 23.62 22.96 -19.49
N LYS A 555 22.71 23.24 -18.56
CA LYS A 555 22.04 24.54 -18.47
C LYS A 555 22.96 25.64 -17.91
N GLN A 556 23.89 25.27 -17.03
CA GLN A 556 24.84 26.20 -16.40
C GLN A 556 26.07 26.46 -17.30
N HIS A 557 26.49 25.49 -18.12
CA HIS A 557 27.72 25.55 -18.92
C HIS A 557 27.52 25.00 -20.34
N SER A 558 26.59 25.58 -21.13
CA SER A 558 26.08 24.96 -22.36
C SER A 558 27.12 24.63 -23.45
N GLU A 559 28.10 25.50 -23.68
CA GLU A 559 29.15 25.29 -24.68
C GLU A 559 30.19 24.29 -24.15
N LEU A 560 30.84 24.62 -23.03
CA LEU A 560 31.87 23.78 -22.39
C LEU A 560 31.38 22.39 -21.97
N ALA A 561 30.12 22.19 -21.57
CA ALA A 561 29.59 20.87 -21.25
C ALA A 561 29.32 19.99 -22.48
N SER A 562 29.17 20.62 -23.66
CA SER A 562 29.08 19.91 -24.93
C SER A 562 30.48 19.46 -25.37
N GLU A 563 31.48 20.34 -25.25
CA GLU A 563 32.90 20.00 -25.47
C GLU A 563 33.41 18.93 -24.48
N ALA A 564 33.01 19.01 -23.20
CA ALA A 564 33.39 18.03 -22.20
C ALA A 564 32.86 16.64 -22.56
N TYR A 565 31.59 16.54 -22.99
CA TYR A 565 30.98 15.27 -23.42
C TYR A 565 31.64 14.71 -24.70
N THR A 566 31.93 15.55 -25.70
CA THR A 566 32.59 15.06 -26.93
C THR A 566 34.04 14.66 -26.68
N ALA A 567 34.69 15.20 -25.65
CA ALA A 567 36.03 14.83 -25.21
C ALA A 567 36.08 13.64 -24.21
N LEU A 568 34.95 13.00 -23.91
CA LEU A 568 34.89 11.69 -23.23
C LEU A 568 35.19 10.55 -24.22
N THR A 569 35.72 9.44 -23.72
CA THR A 569 35.85 8.19 -24.49
C THR A 569 34.48 7.59 -24.85
N PRO A 570 34.38 6.69 -25.84
CA PRO A 570 33.10 6.08 -26.21
C PRO A 570 32.41 5.32 -25.07
N GLU A 571 33.16 4.69 -24.17
CA GLU A 571 32.63 3.97 -23.00
C GLU A 571 32.06 4.95 -21.97
N GLU A 572 32.77 6.03 -21.70
CA GLU A 572 32.34 7.14 -20.83
C GLU A 572 31.10 7.86 -21.39
N GLN A 573 31.04 8.11 -22.70
CA GLN A 573 29.83 8.64 -23.35
C GLN A 573 28.65 7.68 -23.19
N ASN A 574 28.86 6.37 -23.35
CA ASN A 574 27.80 5.38 -23.16
C ASN A 574 27.29 5.38 -21.71
N GLN A 575 28.15 5.60 -20.71
CA GLN A 575 27.71 5.76 -19.31
C GLN A 575 26.80 6.99 -19.12
N VAL A 576 27.20 8.15 -19.66
CA VAL A 576 26.39 9.38 -19.59
C VAL A 576 25.08 9.24 -20.37
N ASP A 577 25.11 8.58 -21.53
CA ASP A 577 23.94 8.31 -22.37
C ASP A 577 22.98 7.31 -21.71
N ALA A 578 23.50 6.29 -21.03
CA ALA A 578 22.72 5.32 -20.27
C ALA A 578 21.93 5.97 -19.12
N VAL A 579 22.51 6.98 -18.45
CA VAL A 579 21.83 7.82 -17.45
C VAL A 579 20.81 8.75 -18.11
N ALA A 580 21.14 9.36 -19.26
CA ALA A 580 20.21 10.20 -20.00
C ALA A 580 18.97 9.42 -20.52
N ALA A 581 19.16 8.15 -20.88
CA ALA A 581 18.12 7.26 -21.37
C ALA A 581 17.08 6.87 -20.30
N THR A 582 17.32 7.13 -19.01
CA THR A 582 16.33 6.88 -17.94
C THR A 582 15.22 7.94 -17.86
N GLU A 583 15.34 9.07 -18.56
CA GLU A 583 14.32 10.15 -18.59
C GLU A 583 12.99 9.73 -19.25
N VAL A 584 13.02 8.68 -20.08
CA VAL A 584 11.86 8.19 -20.85
C VAL A 584 11.66 6.69 -20.65
N ASN A 585 10.42 6.23 -20.61
CA ASN A 585 10.08 4.82 -20.38
C ASN A 585 10.15 3.97 -21.66
N GLN A 586 10.58 4.56 -22.77
CA GLN A 586 10.63 3.97 -24.12
C GLN A 586 12.07 3.62 -24.50
N ASP A 587 12.26 2.79 -25.53
CA ASP A 587 13.61 2.43 -26.02
C ASP A 587 14.33 3.66 -26.60
N VAL A 588 15.58 3.87 -26.18
CA VAL A 588 16.42 5.02 -26.54
C VAL A 588 17.56 4.55 -27.44
N PHE A 589 17.89 5.38 -28.43
CA PHE A 589 18.87 5.11 -29.47
C PHE A 589 19.81 6.30 -29.66
N LYS A 590 21.08 6.01 -29.90
CA LYS A 590 22.08 6.96 -30.40
C LYS A 590 21.90 7.06 -31.92
N TYR A 591 21.66 8.25 -32.44
CA TYR A 591 21.67 8.46 -33.89
C TYR A 591 23.12 8.38 -34.40
N VAL A 592 23.36 7.53 -35.39
CA VAL A 592 24.69 7.33 -36.01
C VAL A 592 24.70 7.61 -37.51
N GLY A 593 23.58 8.11 -38.05
CA GLY A 593 23.47 8.54 -39.44
C GLY A 593 24.09 9.92 -39.72
N PRO A 594 24.15 10.35 -40.99
CA PRO A 594 24.69 11.65 -41.37
C PRO A 594 23.85 12.80 -40.79
N GLN A 595 24.48 13.93 -40.48
CA GLN A 595 23.80 15.14 -39.99
C GLN A 595 22.65 15.58 -40.90
N ARG A 596 21.50 15.94 -40.32
CA ARG A 596 20.30 16.41 -41.04
C ARG A 596 19.63 17.56 -40.32
N LYS A 597 19.29 18.62 -41.08
CA LYS A 597 18.44 19.72 -40.62
C LYS A 597 17.00 19.47 -41.02
N ILE A 598 16.08 19.44 -40.05
CA ILE A 598 14.67 19.12 -40.26
C ILE A 598 13.83 20.13 -39.47
N ASP A 599 13.06 20.96 -40.18
CA ASP A 599 12.23 22.04 -39.59
C ASP A 599 12.98 22.98 -38.64
N GLY A 600 14.24 23.30 -38.98
CA GLY A 600 15.12 24.14 -38.17
C GLY A 600 15.83 23.44 -37.02
N VAL A 601 15.56 22.15 -36.78
CA VAL A 601 16.25 21.32 -35.77
C VAL A 601 17.33 20.49 -36.46
N ASP A 602 18.57 20.58 -35.98
CA ASP A 602 19.68 19.74 -36.44
C ASP A 602 19.74 18.43 -35.63
N ILE A 603 19.85 17.31 -36.35
CA ILE A 603 20.08 15.98 -35.77
C ILE A 603 21.46 15.52 -36.25
N GLU A 604 22.37 15.34 -35.30
CA GLU A 604 23.79 15.05 -35.52
C GLU A 604 24.16 13.64 -35.01
N PRO A 605 25.24 13.01 -35.54
CA PRO A 605 25.79 11.79 -34.95
C PRO A 605 26.01 11.95 -33.44
N GLY A 606 25.57 10.99 -32.64
CA GLY A 606 25.57 11.05 -31.17
C GLY A 606 24.24 11.54 -30.56
N THR A 607 23.32 12.09 -31.35
CA THR A 607 22.04 12.62 -30.82
C THR A 607 21.16 11.50 -30.26
N LEU A 608 20.70 11.67 -29.03
CA LEU A 608 19.83 10.72 -28.33
C LEU A 608 18.35 10.90 -28.72
N VAL A 609 17.72 9.83 -29.21
CA VAL A 609 16.33 9.80 -29.70
C VAL A 609 15.58 8.58 -29.15
N TYR A 610 14.25 8.62 -29.06
CA TYR A 610 13.43 7.45 -28.74
C TYR A 610 12.33 7.21 -29.77
N LEU A 611 11.78 5.99 -29.79
CA LEU A 611 10.76 5.57 -30.75
C LEU A 611 9.33 5.77 -30.22
N ASP A 612 8.38 6.07 -31.11
CA ASP A 612 6.96 5.98 -30.79
C ASP A 612 6.54 4.49 -30.77
N PRO A 613 6.05 3.93 -29.66
CA PRO A 613 5.65 2.52 -29.57
C PRO A 613 4.49 2.14 -30.50
N HIS A 614 3.80 3.10 -31.11
CA HIS A 614 2.73 2.85 -32.08
C HIS A 614 3.21 2.79 -33.56
N SER A 615 4.49 3.02 -33.84
CA SER A 615 5.05 2.98 -35.20
C SER A 615 5.25 1.56 -35.74
N LYS A 616 4.23 0.97 -36.36
CA LYS A 616 4.31 -0.35 -37.01
C LYS A 616 4.72 -0.27 -38.49
N ASN A 617 6.01 -0.37 -38.80
CA ASN A 617 6.48 -0.73 -40.14
C ASN A 617 7.91 -1.30 -40.11
N GLN A 618 8.16 -2.43 -40.81
CA GLN A 618 9.35 -3.26 -40.55
C GLN A 618 10.65 -2.82 -41.25
N ASN A 619 10.59 -2.06 -42.35
CA ASN A 619 11.78 -1.64 -43.12
C ASN A 619 12.03 -0.11 -43.14
N ARG A 620 11.11 0.70 -42.63
CA ARG A 620 11.29 2.16 -42.42
C ARG A 620 10.47 2.57 -41.20
N PHE A 621 11.12 3.00 -40.13
CA PHE A 621 10.41 3.47 -38.94
C PHE A 621 9.76 4.84 -39.20
N HIS A 622 8.54 5.04 -38.69
CA HIS A 622 7.89 6.34 -38.60
C HIS A 622 8.19 6.91 -37.21
N LEU A 623 9.30 7.63 -37.07
CA LEU A 623 9.81 8.03 -35.77
C LEU A 623 9.17 9.34 -35.30
N LYS A 624 8.31 9.36 -34.27
CA LYS A 624 8.13 10.62 -33.52
C LYS A 624 9.36 10.85 -32.66
N VAL A 625 10.37 11.49 -33.24
CA VAL A 625 11.60 11.83 -32.51
C VAL A 625 11.32 12.98 -31.55
N ARG A 626 11.68 12.78 -30.28
CA ARG A 626 11.93 13.85 -29.31
C ARG A 626 13.38 13.73 -28.88
N LEU A 627 14.13 14.82 -29.01
CA LEU A 627 15.55 14.86 -28.71
C LEU A 627 15.76 14.87 -27.19
N LEU A 628 16.67 14.01 -26.72
CA LEU A 628 17.21 14.06 -25.36
C LEU A 628 18.51 14.89 -25.33
N HIS A 629 19.29 14.87 -26.40
CA HIS A 629 20.50 15.70 -26.56
C HIS A 629 20.21 16.92 -27.44
N GLY A 630 20.37 18.14 -26.90
CA GLY A 630 19.98 19.39 -27.58
C GLY A 630 18.52 19.79 -27.31
N ILE A 631 18.29 21.05 -26.94
CA ILE A 631 17.00 21.50 -26.38
C ILE A 631 15.92 21.62 -27.46
N ASN A 632 14.91 20.74 -27.40
CA ASN A 632 13.52 21.16 -27.54
C ASN A 632 12.52 20.13 -26.95
N HIS A 633 12.11 20.34 -25.69
CA HIS A 633 11.01 19.57 -25.12
C HIS A 633 9.70 19.91 -25.87
N GLY A 634 9.09 18.89 -26.48
CA GLY A 634 7.83 19.05 -27.22
C GLY A 634 7.98 19.05 -28.73
N TRP A 635 9.20 19.07 -29.29
CA TRP A 635 9.37 18.69 -30.70
C TRP A 635 9.06 17.19 -30.83
N GLN A 636 7.99 16.90 -31.55
CA GLN A 636 7.54 15.57 -31.91
C GLN A 636 7.17 15.60 -33.39
N LYS A 637 8.07 15.15 -34.26
CA LYS A 637 7.77 15.06 -35.69
C LYS A 637 8.11 13.69 -36.22
N VAL A 638 7.26 13.18 -37.12
CA VAL A 638 7.43 11.87 -37.76
C VAL A 638 8.56 11.95 -38.78
N LEU A 639 9.65 11.25 -38.52
CA LEU A 639 10.82 11.16 -39.39
C LEU A 639 10.95 9.76 -40.01
N HIS A 640 11.53 9.72 -41.20
CA HIS A 640 11.93 8.47 -41.86
C HIS A 640 13.45 8.29 -41.76
N ILE A 641 13.87 7.32 -40.94
CA ILE A 641 15.28 6.97 -40.73
C ILE A 641 15.40 5.44 -40.88
N SER A 642 16.50 4.98 -41.49
CA SER A 642 16.84 3.55 -41.60
C SER A 642 17.27 2.98 -40.26
N ARG A 643 17.10 1.66 -40.07
CA ARG A 643 17.54 0.98 -38.84
C ARG A 643 19.03 1.17 -38.58
N ASP A 644 19.83 1.16 -39.63
CA ASP A 644 21.30 1.21 -39.57
C ASP A 644 21.84 2.59 -39.14
N ALA A 645 20.98 3.61 -39.06
CA ALA A 645 21.30 4.93 -38.53
C ALA A 645 20.94 5.07 -37.03
N LEU A 646 20.54 3.99 -36.36
CA LEU A 646 20.19 3.95 -34.93
C LEU A 646 20.97 2.84 -34.21
N GLN A 647 21.71 3.21 -33.17
CA GLN A 647 22.36 2.28 -32.24
C GLN A 647 21.56 2.24 -30.95
N ALA A 648 21.18 1.06 -30.46
CA ALA A 648 20.43 0.94 -29.20
C ALA A 648 21.31 1.34 -27.99
N ILE A 649 20.71 2.00 -27.00
CA ILE A 649 21.36 2.37 -25.74
C ILE A 649 20.76 1.55 -24.60
N GLU A 650 21.61 0.84 -23.88
CA GLU A 650 21.24 0.19 -22.63
C GLU A 650 21.10 1.25 -21.53
N LYS A 651 19.96 1.26 -20.83
CA LYS A 651 19.71 2.22 -19.75
C LYS A 651 20.55 1.86 -18.54
N ALA A 652 21.01 2.87 -17.81
CA ALA A 652 21.71 2.66 -16.55
C ALA A 652 20.79 1.87 -15.60
N VAL A 653 21.29 0.75 -15.08
CA VAL A 653 20.58 -0.04 -14.07
C VAL A 653 20.60 0.71 -12.75
N ASN A 654 19.67 1.66 -12.60
CA ASN A 654 19.41 2.29 -11.32
C ASN A 654 18.77 1.24 -10.41
N ASP A 655 19.51 0.81 -9.38
CA ASP A 655 18.95 0.17 -8.18
C ASP A 655 18.01 1.17 -7.46
N GLY A 656 16.81 1.32 -8.02
CA GLY A 656 15.82 2.31 -7.63
C GLY A 656 15.68 3.48 -8.62
N LEU A 657 15.15 3.22 -9.83
CA LEU A 657 14.24 4.15 -10.53
C LEU A 657 13.46 3.45 -11.67
N ASP A 658 12.65 2.45 -11.31
CA ASP A 658 11.60 1.95 -12.20
C ASP A 658 10.50 3.03 -12.35
N VAL A 659 10.34 3.54 -13.57
CA VAL A 659 9.10 4.03 -14.19
C VAL A 659 8.17 4.86 -13.26
N ILE A 660 8.48 6.15 -13.10
CA ILE A 660 7.47 7.15 -12.71
C ILE A 660 6.89 7.78 -13.97
N GLU A 661 5.76 7.28 -14.45
CA GLU A 661 4.99 7.96 -15.50
C GLU A 661 3.85 8.80 -14.89
N GLY A 662 4.17 10.07 -14.63
CA GLY A 662 3.23 11.19 -14.77
C GLY A 662 2.15 11.40 -13.69
N HIS A 663 2.44 12.29 -12.75
CA HIS A 663 1.56 13.45 -12.52
C HIS A 663 2.38 14.74 -12.56
N GLN A 664 2.10 15.60 -13.55
CA GLN A 664 2.43 17.02 -13.44
C GLN A 664 1.59 17.62 -12.31
N GLY A 665 2.22 18.42 -11.46
CA GLY A 665 1.59 18.94 -10.25
C GLY A 665 2.29 20.17 -9.67
N ASN A 666 2.81 21.04 -10.54
CA ASN A 666 3.37 22.37 -10.28
C ASN A 666 4.54 22.53 -9.29
N LEU A 667 5.48 23.37 -9.72
CA LEU A 667 6.37 24.14 -8.85
C LEU A 667 5.53 24.88 -7.80
N LEU A 668 5.89 24.73 -6.52
CA LEU A 668 6.05 25.79 -5.53
C LEU A 668 6.82 25.20 -4.33
N ASP A 669 7.26 26.06 -3.41
CA ASP A 669 7.91 25.72 -2.13
C ASP A 669 9.36 25.18 -2.20
N GLY A 670 10.13 25.76 -3.12
CA GLY A 670 11.52 26.13 -2.81
C GLY A 670 11.57 27.52 -2.17
N MET A 671 11.34 27.61 -0.86
CA MET A 671 11.66 28.81 -0.06
C MET A 671 12.24 28.43 1.31
N ASN A 672 13.41 28.99 1.61
CA ASN A 672 14.11 28.85 2.89
C ASN A 672 13.31 29.42 4.05
N TYR A 673 13.43 28.80 5.24
CA TYR A 673 13.69 29.53 6.49
C TYR A 673 14.69 28.73 7.35
N PRO A 674 15.61 29.40 8.07
CA PRO A 674 16.69 28.75 8.83
C PRO A 674 16.30 28.40 10.28
N ASP A 675 17.19 27.63 10.91
CA ASP A 675 17.43 27.45 12.35
C ASP A 675 16.24 27.27 13.30
N PHE A 676 16.02 26.01 13.73
CA PHE A 676 15.94 25.61 15.15
C PHE A 676 16.10 24.08 15.31
#